data_AF-A0A2M6VLK7-F1
#
_entry.id   AF-A0A2M6VLK7-F1
#
_cell.length_a   1.000
_cell.length_b   1.000
_cell.length_c   1.000
_cell.angle_alpha   90.00
_cell.angle_beta   90.00
_cell.angle_gamma   90.00
#
_symmetry.space_group_name_H-M   'P 1'
#
loop_
_entity.id
_entity.type
_entity.pdbx_description
1 polymer ?
#
loop_
_entity_poly.entity_id
_entity_poly.type
_entity_poly.pdbx_seq_one_letter_code
_entity_poly.pdbx_strand_id
1 'polypeptide(L)'
;MNASDKTQADYGQEALAILRADEALLQSINDLLKDTWPHGNQVLTDGELNAAIEAKAAFVNKIIYDKARLIANQPLPIDDPYSGDPFTGLPWPDQNYDDILNDIGDKFKNAETTKSPLVLDLDGDGVETTLSSKTGVHFDLDKSGFAEQAGWVGKDDGLLVRDLNGDGKITHGGELFGNHTVLKSGSQAANGFEALKDLDDNNDGKVDANDSAYASLRVWKDLNSDGVTEDGELITLEQAGVQSLNVRYTDQGTSATKDAQGNQHQQLGSYTKADGSTQQMDDVWFSVDTARTVNLNTVAVSDEIAALPELRGMGNVASLRQAMAQDSSGELQTLVEQWVGASEADRPALLTDLIYHWAGVQDVDPNSRAASKIYGNVIGDARKLATLEAFLGESYLGTWCWGERDPNPHGQAAPILLAAFDELQSYFKNQLLIETDLNPLMGSLGLKWVDATSSFDVDVEQTVDLLRASYDTSPATAATTIYNFASVLDTEGDFGAKVLLALNVAAANEVEGFAQLLSYADKVHMLGTSGDDVLRLSALNSAAFLQGYAGNDALYGGTHDDVMEGGAGNDRLEGAAGNDTYVFNQGDGADTIYDYDYTAGNVDTLQLGAGLLAGDTQISLVGDDLKLSWGTDSVTLHNYFSSTYNLVEKISFADGTTWGITDIASKMMRNGSEGADFLVGLSDYANRINGLGGNDALYGGNQDDVLDGGEGDDTLGGGSGNDTLIGGAGNDTLDGGYGNDTYVFNQGDGQDTINDLDYWWWQDTDTLQLGAGLLVGDTQV
;
A
#
# COMPACT_ATOMS: atom_id res chain seq x y z
N MET A 1 -1.20 6.32 48.59
CA MET A 1 -1.77 5.05 49.13
C MET A 1 -1.60 4.01 48.05
N ASN A 2 -1.20 2.79 48.40
CA ASN A 2 -0.80 1.74 47.45
C ASN A 2 -1.93 1.39 46.46
N ALA A 3 -1.56 1.18 45.20
CA ALA A 3 -2.45 0.99 44.05
C ALA A 3 -3.09 -0.41 43.96
N SER A 4 -3.01 -1.25 45.00
CA SER A 4 -3.47 -2.66 44.94
C SER A 4 -4.95 -2.87 45.27
N ASP A 5 -5.69 -1.84 45.70
CA ASP A 5 -7.00 -2.03 46.34
C ASP A 5 -8.16 -1.25 45.68
N LYS A 6 -7.96 -0.61 44.52
CA LYS A 6 -9.02 0.15 43.84
C LYS A 6 -9.65 -0.66 42.70
N THR A 7 -10.98 -0.72 42.67
CA THR A 7 -11.77 -1.36 41.61
C THR A 7 -12.04 -0.40 40.45
N GLN A 8 -12.47 -0.89 39.28
CA GLN A 8 -12.86 -0.09 38.11
C GLN A 8 -13.91 0.99 38.45
N ALA A 9 -14.79 0.71 39.43
CA ALA A 9 -15.78 1.65 39.94
C ALA A 9 -15.17 2.82 40.74
N ASP A 10 -14.04 2.62 41.42
CA ASP A 10 -13.39 3.63 42.27
C ASP A 10 -12.67 4.70 41.45
N TYR A 11 -12.06 4.30 40.32
CA TYR A 11 -11.44 5.23 39.37
C TYR A 11 -12.48 6.04 38.60
N GLY A 12 -13.61 5.43 38.23
CA GLY A 12 -14.73 6.12 37.59
C GLY A 12 -15.33 7.23 38.45
N GLN A 13 -15.39 7.04 39.78
CA GLN A 13 -15.89 8.05 40.72
C GLN A 13 -14.91 9.22 40.92
N GLU A 14 -13.59 8.98 40.91
CA GLU A 14 -12.56 10.04 41.00
C GLU A 14 -12.49 10.88 39.72
N ALA A 15 -12.60 10.26 38.54
CA ALA A 15 -12.66 10.98 37.27
C ALA A 15 -13.91 11.87 37.16
N LEU A 16 -15.07 11.37 37.61
CA LEU A 16 -16.31 12.14 37.71
C LEU A 16 -16.19 13.33 38.69
N ALA A 17 -15.40 13.19 39.76
CA ALA A 17 -15.17 14.28 40.71
C ALA A 17 -14.27 15.39 40.13
N ILE A 18 -13.30 15.04 39.28
CA ILE A 18 -12.43 15.99 38.56
C ILE A 18 -13.23 16.71 37.46
N LEU A 19 -14.03 15.99 36.68
CA LEU A 19 -14.92 16.54 35.65
C LEU A 19 -15.96 17.51 36.21
N ARG A 20 -16.46 17.27 37.43
CA ARG A 20 -17.38 18.18 38.13
C ARG A 20 -16.71 19.43 38.71
N ALA A 21 -15.38 19.46 38.81
CA ALA A 21 -14.64 20.59 39.36
C ALA A 21 -14.23 21.62 38.27
N ASP A 22 -14.37 21.27 36.99
CA ASP A 22 -14.04 22.13 35.85
C ASP A 22 -15.33 22.62 35.15
N GLU A 23 -15.84 23.77 35.61
CA GLU A 23 -17.04 24.40 35.06
C GLU A 23 -16.88 24.82 33.58
N ALA A 24 -15.66 25.04 33.10
CA ALA A 24 -15.41 25.48 31.72
C ALA A 24 -15.55 24.30 30.74
N LEU A 25 -15.02 23.14 31.10
CA LEU A 25 -15.17 21.91 30.32
C LEU A 25 -16.63 21.45 30.26
N LEU A 26 -17.35 21.57 31.38
CA LEU A 26 -18.79 21.27 31.47
C LEU A 26 -19.64 22.19 30.58
N GLN A 27 -19.27 23.47 30.46
CA GLN A 27 -19.95 24.42 29.60
C GLN A 27 -19.70 24.12 28.11
N SER A 28 -18.47 23.79 27.72
CA SER A 28 -18.13 23.39 26.34
C SER A 28 -18.83 22.11 25.89
N ILE A 29 -18.96 21.12 26.79
CA ILE A 29 -19.72 19.89 26.52
C ILE A 29 -21.22 20.19 26.37
N ASN A 30 -21.76 21.11 27.19
CA ASN A 30 -23.16 21.53 27.11
C ASN A 30 -23.48 22.27 25.80
N ASP A 31 -22.55 23.05 25.29
CA ASP A 31 -22.74 23.78 24.04
C ASP A 31 -22.61 22.85 22.82
N LEU A 32 -21.75 21.82 22.88
CA LEU A 32 -21.67 20.76 21.88
C LEU A 32 -22.97 19.93 21.77
N LEU A 33 -23.65 19.69 22.89
CA LEU A 33 -24.90 18.92 22.95
C LEU A 33 -26.12 19.67 22.40
N LYS A 34 -26.07 21.01 22.28
CA LYS A 34 -27.17 21.81 21.73
C LYS A 34 -27.23 21.79 20.19
N ASP A 35 -26.11 21.55 19.52
CA ASP A 35 -26.01 21.64 18.06
C ASP A 35 -26.24 20.31 17.33
N THR A 36 -26.21 19.17 18.02
CA THR A 36 -26.24 17.84 17.36
C THR A 36 -27.60 17.13 17.30
N TRP A 37 -28.69 17.68 17.87
CA TRP A 37 -30.01 17.02 17.84
C TRP A 37 -31.16 17.94 17.38
N PRO A 38 -31.92 17.58 16.31
CA PRO A 38 -33.05 18.37 15.84
C PRO A 38 -34.34 17.97 16.57
N HIS A 39 -34.47 18.32 17.86
CA HIS A 39 -35.77 18.39 18.51
C HIS A 39 -35.92 19.75 19.19
N GLY A 40 -36.73 20.61 18.57
CA GLY A 40 -36.91 21.99 19.00
C GLY A 40 -37.32 22.13 20.47
N ASN A 41 -36.66 23.06 21.18
CA ASN A 41 -37.09 23.70 22.43
C ASN A 41 -37.68 22.80 23.53
N GLN A 42 -37.22 21.56 23.69
CA GLN A 42 -37.41 20.82 24.95
C GLN A 42 -36.07 20.69 25.67
N VAL A 43 -36.03 21.24 26.90
CA VAL A 43 -34.95 21.04 27.86
C VAL A 43 -34.98 19.55 28.25
N LEU A 44 -33.90 18.82 27.96
CA LEU A 44 -33.71 17.44 28.40
C LEU A 44 -33.90 17.36 29.92
N THR A 45 -34.52 16.29 30.41
CA THR A 45 -34.62 16.08 31.86
C THR A 45 -33.26 15.72 32.44
N ASP A 46 -33.00 16.05 33.72
CA ASP A 46 -31.73 15.72 34.40
C ASP A 46 -31.38 14.23 34.32
N GLY A 47 -32.37 13.34 34.14
CA GLY A 47 -32.16 11.90 33.95
C GLY A 47 -31.63 11.52 32.56
N GLU A 48 -32.11 12.17 31.50
CA GLU A 48 -31.66 11.95 30.11
C GLU A 48 -30.28 12.55 29.87
N LEU A 49 -30.01 13.70 30.50
CA LEU A 49 -28.68 14.32 30.51
C LEU A 49 -27.67 13.43 31.24
N ASN A 50 -28.03 12.86 32.40
CA ASN A 50 -27.15 11.94 33.13
C ASN A 50 -26.92 10.62 32.39
N ALA A 51 -27.91 10.06 31.69
CA ALA A 51 -27.73 8.85 30.88
C ALA A 51 -26.81 9.10 29.66
N ALA A 52 -26.93 10.26 29.01
CA ALA A 52 -26.04 10.65 27.91
C ALA A 52 -24.61 10.95 28.40
N ILE A 53 -24.48 11.54 29.60
CA ILE A 53 -23.19 11.74 30.27
C ILE A 53 -22.57 10.40 30.68
N GLU A 54 -23.33 9.45 31.21
CA GLU A 54 -22.83 8.12 31.59
C GLU A 54 -22.40 7.28 30.37
N ALA A 55 -23.15 7.33 29.27
CA ALA A 55 -22.79 6.64 28.02
C ALA A 55 -21.51 7.21 27.36
N LYS A 56 -21.30 8.54 27.41
CA LYS A 56 -20.08 9.18 26.90
C LYS A 56 -18.93 9.17 27.92
N ALA A 57 -19.22 9.16 29.22
CA ALA A 57 -18.23 8.94 30.26
C ALA A 57 -17.67 7.51 30.20
N ALA A 58 -18.43 6.51 29.75
CA ALA A 58 -17.90 5.18 29.45
C ALA A 58 -16.85 5.22 28.32
N PHE A 59 -17.08 6.04 27.29
CA PHE A 59 -16.14 6.25 26.17
C PHE A 59 -14.87 6.99 26.61
N VAL A 60 -15.00 8.07 27.39
CA VAL A 60 -13.85 8.82 27.94
C VAL A 60 -13.12 8.01 29.02
N ASN A 61 -13.84 7.24 29.84
CA ASN A 61 -13.25 6.32 30.82
C ASN A 61 -12.49 5.18 30.14
N LYS A 62 -12.91 4.69 28.95
CA LYS A 62 -12.13 3.72 28.16
C LYS A 62 -10.78 4.32 27.78
N ILE A 63 -10.78 5.51 27.19
CA ILE A 63 -9.55 6.24 26.78
C ILE A 63 -8.61 6.52 27.97
N ILE A 64 -9.15 6.92 29.12
CA ILE A 64 -8.35 7.21 30.32
C ILE A 64 -7.83 5.91 30.97
N TYR A 65 -8.63 4.84 30.97
CA TYR A 65 -8.26 3.51 31.48
C TYR A 65 -7.11 2.92 30.64
N ASP A 66 -7.17 3.03 29.31
CA ASP A 66 -6.16 2.53 28.40
C ASP A 66 -4.84 3.33 28.52
N LYS A 67 -4.92 4.66 28.68
CA LYS A 67 -3.74 5.50 29.00
C LYS A 67 -3.12 5.21 30.37
N ALA A 68 -3.93 4.97 31.40
CA ALA A 68 -3.42 4.67 32.75
C ALA A 68 -2.74 3.29 32.83
N ARG A 69 -3.11 2.37 31.94
CA ARG A 69 -2.56 1.01 31.84
C ARG A 69 -1.21 0.96 31.11
N LEU A 70 -1.03 1.76 30.06
CA LEU A 70 0.24 1.94 29.35
C LEU A 70 1.37 2.43 30.28
N ILE A 71 1.02 3.25 31.28
CA ILE A 71 1.94 3.81 32.28
C ILE A 71 2.32 2.77 33.37
N ALA A 72 1.56 1.67 33.52
CA ALA A 72 1.67 0.74 34.65
C ALA A 72 2.40 -0.59 34.36
N ASN A 73 2.78 -0.87 33.10
CA ASN A 73 3.61 -2.02 32.69
C ASN A 73 3.15 -3.39 33.25
N GLN A 74 1.85 -3.71 33.10
CA GLN A 74 1.27 -5.00 33.50
C GLN A 74 0.95 -5.85 32.25
N PRO A 75 1.32 -7.14 32.20
CA PRO A 75 1.03 -8.02 31.06
C PRO A 75 -0.48 -8.29 30.88
N LEU A 76 -0.92 -8.41 29.62
CA LEU A 76 -2.28 -8.76 29.22
C LEU A 76 -2.55 -10.27 29.38
N PRO A 77 -3.78 -10.71 29.72
CA PRO A 77 -4.22 -12.08 29.50
C PRO A 77 -4.23 -12.37 27.99
N ILE A 78 -3.64 -13.50 27.62
CA ILE A 78 -3.58 -14.04 26.26
C ILE A 78 -5.02 -14.44 25.84
N ASP A 79 -5.44 -14.02 24.65
CA ASP A 79 -6.68 -14.39 23.93
C ASP A 79 -8.02 -13.79 24.38
N ASP A 80 -8.15 -12.46 24.42
CA ASP A 80 -9.40 -11.81 23.99
C ASP A 80 -9.22 -11.36 22.53
N PRO A 81 -10.16 -11.68 21.60
CA PRO A 81 -10.08 -11.34 20.17
C PRO A 81 -9.88 -9.85 19.86
N TYR A 82 -9.97 -8.97 20.87
CA TYR A 82 -9.68 -7.53 20.76
C TYR A 82 -8.50 -7.04 21.63
N SER A 83 -7.61 -7.91 22.10
CA SER A 83 -6.68 -7.54 23.19
C SER A 83 -5.18 -7.75 22.93
N GLY A 84 -4.80 -8.28 21.77
CA GLY A 84 -3.39 -8.49 21.39
C GLY A 84 -2.72 -7.31 20.71
N ASP A 85 -3.49 -6.29 20.32
CA ASP A 85 -3.00 -5.14 19.57
C ASP A 85 -2.81 -3.93 20.52
N PRO A 86 -1.61 -3.29 20.54
CA PRO A 86 -1.37 -2.05 21.31
C PRO A 86 -2.33 -0.90 20.94
N PHE A 87 -3.10 -1.00 19.85
CA PHE A 87 -4.03 0.00 19.35
C PHE A 87 -5.52 -0.23 19.68
N THR A 88 -5.93 -1.32 20.35
CA THR A 88 -7.37 -1.61 20.62
C THR A 88 -8.08 -0.66 21.60
N GLY A 89 -7.30 0.24 22.23
CA GLY A 89 -7.77 1.33 23.09
C GLY A 89 -7.95 2.67 22.39
N LEU A 90 -7.54 2.81 21.13
CA LEU A 90 -7.71 4.02 20.34
C LEU A 90 -8.91 3.86 19.36
N PRO A 91 -9.53 4.94 18.87
CA PRO A 91 -10.72 4.87 18.01
C PRO A 91 -10.42 4.43 16.56
N TRP A 92 -9.34 3.69 16.32
CA TRP A 92 -8.83 3.42 14.98
C TRP A 92 -9.17 1.96 14.62
N PRO A 93 -9.99 1.73 13.59
CA PRO A 93 -10.56 0.41 13.35
C PRO A 93 -9.55 -0.58 12.73
N ASP A 94 -9.78 -1.85 13.00
CA ASP A 94 -9.18 -3.09 12.42
C ASP A 94 -9.42 -3.22 10.89
N GLN A 95 -9.62 -2.09 10.19
CA GLN A 95 -10.02 -2.02 8.78
C GLN A 95 -8.96 -2.62 7.84
N ASN A 96 -7.67 -2.39 8.10
CA ASN A 96 -6.58 -2.90 7.27
C ASN A 96 -6.55 -4.46 7.26
N TYR A 97 -6.75 -5.09 8.42
CA TYR A 97 -6.81 -6.56 8.54
C TYR A 97 -8.01 -7.15 7.80
N ASP A 98 -9.19 -6.55 7.92
CA ASP A 98 -10.37 -7.04 7.22
C ASP A 98 -10.29 -6.81 5.70
N ASP A 99 -9.75 -5.67 5.27
CA ASP A 99 -9.61 -5.31 3.86
C ASP A 99 -8.60 -6.24 3.16
N ILE A 100 -7.43 -6.49 3.76
CA ILE A 100 -6.42 -7.39 3.18
C ILE A 100 -6.93 -8.83 3.09
N LEU A 101 -7.63 -9.32 4.12
CA LEU A 101 -8.23 -10.66 4.10
C LEU A 101 -9.28 -10.78 2.99
N ASN A 102 -10.11 -9.75 2.82
CA ASN A 102 -11.12 -9.74 1.78
C ASN A 102 -10.50 -9.69 0.38
N ASP A 103 -9.47 -8.86 0.15
CA ASP A 103 -8.83 -8.72 -1.17
C ASP A 103 -8.03 -9.97 -1.57
N ILE A 104 -7.20 -10.50 -0.65
CA ILE A 104 -6.49 -11.78 -0.85
C ILE A 104 -7.50 -12.91 -1.05
N GLY A 105 -8.55 -12.97 -0.22
CA GLY A 105 -9.61 -13.97 -0.33
C GLY A 105 -10.33 -13.91 -1.68
N ASP A 106 -10.65 -12.72 -2.18
CA ASP A 106 -11.29 -12.53 -3.49
C ASP A 106 -10.38 -12.97 -4.65
N LYS A 107 -9.08 -12.71 -4.56
CA LYS A 107 -8.07 -13.20 -5.54
C LYS A 107 -7.89 -14.71 -5.48
N PHE A 108 -8.12 -15.33 -4.31
CA PHE A 108 -7.93 -16.75 -4.07
C PHE A 108 -9.12 -17.64 -4.51
N LYS A 109 -10.35 -17.11 -4.54
CA LYS A 109 -11.60 -17.88 -4.70
C LYS A 109 -11.68 -18.81 -5.94
N ASN A 110 -11.61 -20.13 -5.68
CA ASN A 110 -12.59 -21.17 -6.03
C ASN A 110 -12.33 -22.51 -5.29
N ALA A 111 -12.03 -22.43 -3.98
CA ALA A 111 -12.15 -23.55 -3.06
C ALA A 111 -13.60 -23.65 -2.56
N GLU A 112 -14.20 -24.84 -2.56
CA GLU A 112 -15.49 -25.05 -1.89
C GLU A 112 -15.21 -25.49 -0.45
N THR A 113 -15.35 -24.59 0.51
CA THR A 113 -15.17 -24.87 1.94
C THR A 113 -16.47 -24.71 2.71
N THR A 114 -17.52 -25.33 2.19
CA THR A 114 -18.76 -25.47 2.95
C THR A 114 -18.63 -26.67 3.88
N LYS A 115 -18.89 -26.47 5.18
CA LYS A 115 -18.81 -27.49 6.23
C LYS A 115 -20.22 -27.77 6.72
N SER A 116 -20.60 -29.04 6.85
CA SER A 116 -21.97 -29.37 7.25
C SER A 116 -22.07 -30.07 8.58
N PRO A 117 -23.06 -29.70 9.39
CA PRO A 117 -23.67 -30.64 10.33
C PRO A 117 -25.17 -30.89 10.08
N LEU A 118 -25.69 -31.98 10.66
CA LEU A 118 -27.12 -32.24 10.80
C LEU A 118 -27.72 -31.36 11.89
N VAL A 119 -28.76 -30.61 11.52
CA VAL A 119 -29.55 -29.76 12.41
C VAL A 119 -30.97 -30.30 12.50
N LEU A 120 -31.47 -30.46 13.71
CA LEU A 120 -32.84 -30.88 14.00
C LEU A 120 -33.69 -29.64 14.25
N ASP A 121 -34.80 -29.54 13.52
CA ASP A 121 -35.88 -28.57 13.77
C ASP A 121 -36.63 -29.00 15.03
N LEU A 122 -36.41 -28.32 16.15
CA LEU A 122 -36.90 -28.78 17.46
C LEU A 122 -38.28 -28.24 17.82
N ASP A 123 -38.69 -27.10 17.26
CA ASP A 123 -39.94 -26.41 17.61
C ASP A 123 -41.03 -26.52 16.52
N GLY A 124 -40.64 -26.91 15.32
CA GLY A 124 -41.47 -27.32 14.21
C GLY A 124 -41.81 -26.24 13.20
N ASP A 125 -41.05 -25.13 13.16
CA ASP A 125 -41.25 -24.06 12.18
C ASP A 125 -40.21 -24.05 11.02
N GLY A 126 -39.24 -24.96 11.07
CA GLY A 126 -38.22 -25.18 10.05
C GLY A 126 -36.84 -25.25 10.69
N VAL A 127 -35.80 -25.53 9.89
CA VAL A 127 -34.42 -25.38 10.38
C VAL A 127 -33.98 -23.93 10.20
N GLU A 128 -33.57 -23.29 11.28
CA GLU A 128 -33.12 -21.90 11.33
C GLU A 128 -31.61 -21.79 11.55
N THR A 129 -31.01 -20.75 10.97
CA THR A 129 -29.56 -20.49 11.06
C THR A 129 -29.25 -19.02 11.28
N THR A 130 -27.99 -18.74 11.55
CA THR A 130 -27.43 -17.40 11.77
C THR A 130 -26.27 -17.13 10.81
N LEU A 131 -26.03 -15.84 10.52
CA LEU A 131 -24.99 -15.39 9.59
C LEU A 131 -23.63 -15.30 10.30
N SER A 132 -22.58 -15.86 9.69
CA SER A 132 -21.21 -15.90 10.24
C SER A 132 -20.68 -14.53 10.69
N SER A 133 -20.90 -13.48 9.89
CA SER A 133 -20.40 -12.13 10.16
C SER A 133 -21.16 -11.37 11.27
N LYS A 134 -22.31 -11.88 11.73
CA LYS A 134 -23.12 -11.23 12.78
C LYS A 134 -23.03 -11.91 14.14
N THR A 135 -22.72 -13.19 14.18
CA THR A 135 -22.70 -13.96 15.44
C THR A 135 -21.33 -13.93 16.11
N GLY A 136 -20.24 -13.88 15.34
CA GLY A 136 -18.89 -13.97 15.89
C GLY A 136 -18.54 -15.35 16.45
N VAL A 137 -19.34 -16.38 16.13
CA VAL A 137 -19.11 -17.77 16.55
C VAL A 137 -17.86 -18.30 15.86
N HIS A 138 -16.96 -18.87 16.65
CA HIS A 138 -15.78 -19.58 16.16
C HIS A 138 -15.87 -21.03 16.63
N PHE A 139 -15.88 -21.98 15.69
CA PHE A 139 -15.91 -23.40 16.00
C PHE A 139 -15.07 -24.17 14.99
N ASP A 140 -14.23 -25.10 15.46
CA ASP A 140 -13.32 -25.89 14.62
C ASP A 140 -14.09 -26.99 13.86
N LEU A 141 -14.77 -26.61 12.79
CA LEU A 141 -15.67 -27.47 12.00
C LEU A 141 -14.91 -28.56 11.27
N ASP A 142 -13.62 -28.37 10.98
CA ASP A 142 -12.84 -29.31 10.20
C ASP A 142 -11.76 -30.08 10.96
N LYS A 143 -11.61 -29.77 12.25
CA LYS A 143 -10.66 -30.37 13.17
C LYS A 143 -9.21 -30.01 12.83
N SER A 144 -8.98 -28.80 12.33
CA SER A 144 -7.66 -28.24 12.08
C SER A 144 -6.94 -27.81 13.35
N GLY A 145 -7.68 -27.62 14.45
CA GLY A 145 -7.18 -26.96 15.65
C GLY A 145 -7.32 -25.43 15.62
N PHE A 146 -7.95 -24.90 14.57
CA PHE A 146 -8.27 -23.49 14.39
C PHE A 146 -9.78 -23.36 14.24
N ALA A 147 -10.42 -22.70 15.21
CA ALA A 147 -11.86 -22.51 15.19
C ALA A 147 -12.24 -21.45 14.17
N GLU A 148 -12.93 -21.83 13.10
CA GLU A 148 -13.29 -20.91 12.01
C GLU A 148 -14.53 -20.08 12.36
N GLN A 149 -14.56 -18.83 11.89
CA GLN A 149 -15.76 -18.00 12.03
C GLN A 149 -16.88 -18.57 11.16
N ALA A 150 -17.95 -19.05 11.78
CA ALA A 150 -18.98 -19.82 11.09
C ALA A 150 -20.38 -19.24 11.29
N GLY A 151 -21.23 -19.43 10.27
CA GLY A 151 -22.67 -19.42 10.45
C GLY A 151 -23.05 -20.52 11.43
N TRP A 152 -24.15 -20.34 12.14
CA TRP A 152 -24.48 -21.21 13.27
C TRP A 152 -25.95 -21.62 13.28
N VAL A 153 -26.26 -22.68 14.02
CA VAL A 153 -27.64 -23.12 14.27
C VAL A 153 -28.41 -22.05 15.05
N GLY A 154 -29.71 -21.88 14.75
CA GLY A 154 -30.61 -21.06 15.57
C GLY A 154 -30.77 -21.65 16.98
N LYS A 155 -30.95 -20.79 17.98
CA LYS A 155 -31.10 -21.19 19.41
C LYS A 155 -32.35 -22.07 19.68
N ASP A 156 -33.29 -22.07 18.75
CA ASP A 156 -34.55 -22.81 18.73
C ASP A 156 -34.30 -24.30 18.48
N ASP A 157 -33.34 -24.55 17.60
CA ASP A 157 -32.97 -25.83 17.02
C ASP A 157 -31.79 -26.47 17.75
N GLY A 158 -31.29 -27.59 17.21
CA GLY A 158 -30.11 -28.23 17.78
C GLY A 158 -29.30 -29.06 16.81
N LEU A 159 -28.00 -29.07 17.03
CA LEU A 159 -27.04 -29.88 16.28
C LEU A 159 -27.11 -31.33 16.75
N LEU A 160 -27.13 -32.27 15.83
CA LEU A 160 -26.93 -33.69 16.17
C LEU A 160 -25.43 -33.92 16.41
N VAL A 161 -25.10 -34.44 17.59
CA VAL A 161 -23.70 -34.58 18.02
C VAL A 161 -23.44 -35.91 18.72
N ARG A 162 -22.17 -36.26 18.82
CA ARG A 162 -21.66 -37.39 19.57
C ARG A 162 -20.30 -37.05 20.16
N ASP A 163 -20.26 -36.94 21.49
CA ASP A 163 -19.02 -36.84 22.26
C ASP A 163 -18.20 -38.14 22.04
N LEU A 164 -17.07 -38.01 21.33
CA LEU A 164 -16.23 -39.14 20.94
C LEU A 164 -15.14 -39.44 21.98
N ASN A 165 -14.76 -38.46 22.78
CA ASN A 165 -13.66 -38.56 23.73
C ASN A 165 -14.14 -38.78 25.19
N GLY A 166 -15.44 -38.60 25.45
CA GLY A 166 -16.11 -38.78 26.73
C GLY A 166 -15.88 -37.65 27.73
N ASP A 167 -15.49 -36.46 27.28
CA ASP A 167 -15.20 -35.31 28.16
C ASP A 167 -16.44 -34.46 28.49
N GLY A 168 -17.59 -34.78 27.88
CA GLY A 168 -18.85 -34.07 28.10
C GLY A 168 -18.98 -32.76 27.33
N LYS A 169 -18.10 -32.49 26.37
CA LYS A 169 -18.13 -31.30 25.51
C LYS A 169 -18.09 -31.70 24.04
N ILE A 170 -18.55 -30.78 23.18
CA ILE A 170 -18.39 -30.89 21.74
C ILE A 170 -17.42 -29.78 21.35
N THR A 171 -16.26 -30.17 20.84
CA THR A 171 -15.12 -29.25 20.68
C THR A 171 -14.67 -29.06 19.25
N HIS A 172 -15.08 -29.95 18.34
CA HIS A 172 -14.72 -29.88 16.93
C HIS A 172 -15.75 -30.61 16.04
N GLY A 173 -15.75 -30.33 14.75
CA GLY A 173 -16.71 -30.88 13.78
C GLY A 173 -16.68 -32.40 13.60
N GLY A 174 -15.59 -33.07 14.03
CA GLY A 174 -15.54 -34.52 14.11
C GLY A 174 -16.54 -35.14 15.11
N GLU A 175 -17.09 -34.34 16.04
CA GLU A 175 -18.14 -34.74 16.99
C GLU A 175 -19.54 -34.31 16.54
N LEU A 176 -19.63 -33.53 15.46
CA LEU A 176 -20.87 -33.23 14.76
C LEU A 176 -21.16 -34.32 13.72
N PHE A 177 -22.42 -34.48 13.34
CA PHE A 177 -22.80 -35.35 12.22
C PHE A 177 -22.78 -34.58 10.91
N GLY A 178 -21.78 -34.81 10.07
CA GLY A 178 -21.47 -33.95 8.94
C GLY A 178 -20.48 -34.55 7.95
N ASN A 179 -20.01 -33.73 6.99
CA ASN A 179 -18.97 -34.15 6.05
C ASN A 179 -17.58 -34.35 6.70
N HIS A 180 -17.38 -33.91 7.94
CA HIS A 180 -16.16 -34.17 8.72
C HIS A 180 -16.27 -35.37 9.68
N THR A 181 -17.43 -36.04 9.75
CA THR A 181 -17.57 -37.27 10.54
C THR A 181 -16.77 -38.42 9.93
N VAL A 182 -15.98 -39.13 10.75
CA VAL A 182 -15.25 -40.32 10.32
C VAL A 182 -16.13 -41.56 10.44
N LEU A 183 -16.37 -42.23 9.32
CA LEU A 183 -17.16 -43.47 9.23
C LEU A 183 -16.39 -44.66 9.84
N LYS A 184 -17.08 -45.77 10.13
CA LYS A 184 -16.49 -47.07 10.52
C LYS A 184 -15.43 -47.58 9.54
N SER A 185 -15.47 -47.14 8.27
CA SER A 185 -14.46 -47.43 7.25
C SER A 185 -13.14 -46.68 7.43
N GLY A 186 -13.13 -45.61 8.23
CA GLY A 186 -12.01 -44.67 8.38
C GLY A 186 -12.03 -43.50 7.38
N SER A 187 -12.97 -43.47 6.43
CA SER A 187 -13.16 -42.33 5.51
C SER A 187 -14.10 -41.28 6.10
N GLN A 188 -13.99 -40.04 5.67
CA GLN A 188 -14.98 -39.00 5.96
C GLN A 188 -16.31 -39.27 5.26
N ALA A 189 -17.41 -38.90 5.90
CA ALA A 189 -18.74 -38.99 5.31
C ALA A 189 -18.91 -37.97 4.18
N ALA A 190 -19.73 -38.29 3.18
CA ALA A 190 -20.08 -37.32 2.12
C ALA A 190 -20.99 -36.19 2.64
N ASN A 191 -21.79 -36.50 3.66
CA ASN A 191 -22.70 -35.62 4.38
C ASN A 191 -23.09 -36.29 5.71
N GLY A 192 -23.74 -35.55 6.60
CA GLY A 192 -24.18 -36.01 7.92
C GLY A 192 -25.24 -37.11 7.88
N PHE A 193 -26.06 -37.23 6.84
CA PHE A 193 -26.96 -38.39 6.69
C PHE A 193 -26.22 -39.69 6.39
N GLU A 194 -25.17 -39.66 5.56
CA GLU A 194 -24.32 -40.83 5.35
C GLU A 194 -23.53 -41.17 6.64
N ALA A 195 -23.15 -40.18 7.43
CA ALA A 195 -22.59 -40.40 8.77
C ALA A 195 -23.60 -41.08 9.72
N LEU A 196 -24.86 -40.64 9.70
CA LEU A 196 -25.94 -41.22 10.48
C LEU A 196 -26.25 -42.66 10.05
N LYS A 197 -26.27 -42.93 8.75
CA LYS A 197 -26.50 -44.26 8.16
C LYS A 197 -25.46 -45.29 8.57
N ASP A 198 -24.22 -44.87 8.80
CA ASP A 198 -23.17 -45.76 9.30
C ASP A 198 -23.44 -46.26 10.73
N LEU A 199 -24.38 -45.64 11.45
CA LEU A 199 -24.82 -46.04 12.80
C LEU A 199 -26.05 -46.95 12.83
N ASP A 200 -26.72 -47.18 11.70
CA ASP A 200 -27.86 -48.11 11.58
C ASP A 200 -27.33 -49.57 11.54
N ASP A 201 -27.21 -50.18 12.72
CA ASP A 201 -26.59 -51.51 12.87
C ASP A 201 -27.49 -52.61 12.28
N ASN A 202 -28.80 -52.40 12.33
CA ASN A 202 -29.80 -53.38 11.93
C ASN A 202 -30.32 -53.20 10.48
N ASN A 203 -29.94 -52.09 9.83
CA ASN A 203 -30.25 -51.71 8.45
C ASN A 203 -31.77 -51.55 8.18
N ASP A 204 -32.55 -51.09 9.15
CA ASP A 204 -33.98 -50.83 8.97
C ASP A 204 -34.30 -49.43 8.43
N GLY A 205 -33.28 -48.61 8.22
CA GLY A 205 -33.38 -47.27 7.63
C GLY A 205 -33.61 -46.16 8.65
N LYS A 206 -33.41 -46.42 9.93
CA LYS A 206 -33.44 -45.43 11.00
C LYS A 206 -32.39 -45.76 12.06
N VAL A 207 -31.96 -44.75 12.80
CA VAL A 207 -31.15 -44.93 14.01
C VAL A 207 -32.10 -44.76 15.20
N ASP A 208 -32.34 -45.84 15.93
CA ASP A 208 -33.25 -45.88 17.09
C ASP A 208 -32.67 -46.71 18.25
N ALA A 209 -33.47 -46.95 19.30
CA ALA A 209 -33.02 -47.69 20.48
C ALA A 209 -32.55 -49.14 20.21
N ASN A 210 -32.77 -49.68 19.00
CA ASN A 210 -32.25 -50.99 18.58
C ASN A 210 -30.80 -50.91 18.05
N ASP A 211 -30.26 -49.71 17.87
CA ASP A 211 -28.89 -49.47 17.40
C ASP A 211 -27.96 -49.14 18.55
N SER A 212 -26.74 -49.70 18.51
CA SER A 212 -25.81 -49.61 19.64
C SER A 212 -25.34 -48.18 19.91
N ALA A 213 -25.34 -47.32 18.89
CA ALA A 213 -24.89 -45.95 18.98
C ALA A 213 -25.96 -44.98 19.51
N TYR A 214 -27.25 -45.34 19.48
CA TYR A 214 -28.35 -44.40 19.78
C TYR A 214 -28.24 -43.75 21.16
N ALA A 215 -27.88 -44.53 22.18
CA ALA A 215 -27.72 -44.03 23.54
C ALA A 215 -26.54 -43.05 23.72
N SER A 216 -25.58 -43.04 22.78
CA SER A 216 -24.44 -42.11 22.78
C SER A 216 -24.73 -40.78 22.07
N LEU A 217 -25.81 -40.72 21.28
CA LEU A 217 -26.18 -39.50 20.57
C LEU A 217 -26.75 -38.45 21.53
N ARG A 218 -26.46 -37.19 21.23
CA ARG A 218 -26.98 -36.01 21.92
C ARG A 218 -27.49 -35.00 20.91
N VAL A 219 -28.32 -34.09 21.38
CA VAL A 219 -28.61 -32.83 20.69
C VAL A 219 -27.89 -31.73 21.45
N TRP A 220 -27.09 -30.94 20.75
CA TRP A 220 -26.53 -29.71 21.30
C TRP A 220 -27.44 -28.56 20.92
N LYS A 221 -28.13 -28.03 21.94
CA LYS A 221 -28.94 -26.83 21.84
C LYS A 221 -28.16 -25.68 22.44
N ASP A 222 -27.40 -24.99 21.59
CA ASP A 222 -26.62 -23.83 21.96
C ASP A 222 -27.55 -22.64 22.23
N LEU A 223 -27.72 -22.29 23.51
CA LEU A 223 -28.76 -21.36 23.95
C LEU A 223 -28.37 -19.90 23.77
N ASN A 224 -27.06 -19.62 23.73
CA ASN A 224 -26.51 -18.28 23.58
C ASN A 224 -25.89 -18.06 22.19
N SER A 225 -25.78 -19.12 21.39
CA SER A 225 -25.19 -19.15 20.05
C SER A 225 -23.76 -18.63 20.04
N ASP A 226 -22.92 -19.10 20.97
CA ASP A 226 -21.50 -18.76 21.06
C ASP A 226 -20.56 -19.85 20.54
N GLY A 227 -21.08 -21.04 20.22
CA GLY A 227 -20.31 -22.18 19.72
C GLY A 227 -19.49 -22.90 20.79
N VAL A 228 -19.76 -22.66 22.08
CA VAL A 228 -19.09 -23.34 23.18
C VAL A 228 -20.10 -24.21 23.92
N THR A 229 -19.80 -25.49 24.09
CA THR A 229 -20.69 -26.37 24.86
C THR A 229 -20.68 -25.99 26.35
N GLU A 230 -21.85 -25.58 26.86
CA GLU A 230 -22.06 -25.29 28.29
C GLU A 230 -22.94 -26.31 29.03
N ASP A 231 -22.91 -26.25 30.36
CA ASP A 231 -23.74 -27.09 31.24
C ASP A 231 -25.23 -26.89 30.95
N GLY A 232 -25.90 -27.93 30.46
CA GLY A 232 -27.34 -27.92 30.18
C GLY A 232 -27.71 -27.76 28.70
N GLU A 233 -26.72 -27.53 27.83
CA GLU A 233 -26.94 -27.42 26.39
C GLU A 233 -26.91 -28.76 25.66
N LEU A 234 -26.16 -29.73 26.19
CA LEU A 234 -26.18 -31.11 25.70
C LEU A 234 -27.32 -31.89 26.35
N ILE A 235 -28.31 -32.22 25.54
CA ILE A 235 -29.47 -33.03 25.96
C ILE A 235 -29.49 -34.38 25.24
N THR A 236 -30.10 -35.38 25.87
CA THR A 236 -30.30 -36.69 25.22
C THR A 236 -31.35 -36.59 24.12
N LEU A 237 -31.32 -37.54 23.17
CA LEU A 237 -32.39 -37.65 22.16
C LEU A 237 -33.78 -37.76 22.80
N GLU A 238 -33.91 -38.48 23.92
CA GLU A 238 -35.16 -38.58 24.68
C GLU A 238 -35.61 -37.22 25.24
N GLN A 239 -34.69 -36.42 25.79
CA GLN A 239 -34.98 -35.07 26.28
C GLN A 239 -35.37 -34.10 25.16
N ALA A 240 -34.77 -34.26 23.97
CA ALA A 240 -35.15 -33.54 22.76
C ALA A 240 -36.46 -34.06 22.11
N GLY A 241 -37.08 -35.10 22.68
CA GLY A 241 -38.32 -35.69 22.16
C GLY A 241 -38.13 -36.54 20.89
N VAL A 242 -36.90 -36.93 20.56
CA VAL A 242 -36.53 -37.76 19.41
C VAL A 242 -36.71 -39.24 19.76
N GLN A 243 -37.49 -39.98 18.95
CA GLN A 243 -37.67 -41.42 19.06
C GLN A 243 -36.79 -42.21 18.08
N SER A 244 -36.60 -41.69 16.87
CA SER A 244 -35.74 -42.31 15.85
C SER A 244 -35.34 -41.29 14.78
N LEU A 245 -34.12 -41.37 14.29
CA LEU A 245 -33.59 -40.50 13.22
C LEU A 245 -33.66 -41.25 11.88
N ASN A 246 -34.23 -40.67 10.83
CA ASN A 246 -34.32 -41.32 9.52
C ASN A 246 -32.99 -41.15 8.76
N VAL A 247 -32.42 -42.25 8.25
CA VAL A 247 -31.15 -42.17 7.50
C VAL A 247 -31.35 -41.77 6.03
N ARG A 248 -32.61 -41.71 5.56
CA ARG A 248 -32.96 -41.31 4.20
C ARG A 248 -33.18 -39.81 4.12
N TYR A 249 -32.68 -39.22 3.04
CA TYR A 249 -32.78 -37.80 2.74
C TYR A 249 -33.14 -37.56 1.26
N THR A 250 -33.53 -36.33 0.97
CA THR A 250 -33.66 -35.79 -0.38
C THR A 250 -32.52 -34.82 -0.62
N ASP A 251 -31.70 -35.10 -1.62
CA ASP A 251 -30.62 -34.22 -2.05
C ASP A 251 -31.16 -33.10 -2.94
N GLN A 252 -30.90 -31.86 -2.57
CA GLN A 252 -31.29 -30.68 -3.34
C GLN A 252 -30.35 -30.44 -4.53
N GLY A 253 -29.12 -30.98 -4.51
CA GLY A 253 -28.11 -30.77 -5.55
C GLY A 253 -27.93 -29.28 -5.89
N THR A 254 -27.93 -28.94 -7.20
CA THR A 254 -27.85 -27.54 -7.66
C THR A 254 -29.07 -26.67 -7.29
N SER A 255 -30.11 -27.26 -6.70
CA SER A 255 -31.30 -26.56 -6.22
C SER A 255 -31.22 -26.23 -4.72
N ALA A 256 -30.12 -26.57 -4.05
CA ALA A 256 -29.91 -26.22 -2.64
C ALA A 256 -30.06 -24.70 -2.46
N THR A 257 -31.03 -24.31 -1.65
CA THR A 257 -31.30 -22.90 -1.36
C THR A 257 -30.34 -22.42 -0.28
N LYS A 258 -29.60 -21.35 -0.57
CA LYS A 258 -29.02 -20.52 0.48
C LYS A 258 -30.17 -19.82 1.22
N ASP A 259 -30.19 -19.92 2.53
CA ASP A 259 -31.10 -19.15 3.36
C ASP A 259 -30.71 -17.65 3.37
N ALA A 260 -31.45 -16.83 4.12
CA ALA A 260 -31.19 -15.40 4.21
C ALA A 260 -29.85 -15.06 4.92
N GLN A 261 -29.25 -16.05 5.57
CA GLN A 261 -28.02 -16.00 6.34
C GLN A 261 -26.84 -16.59 5.55
N GLY A 262 -27.05 -17.03 4.31
CA GLY A 262 -26.00 -17.53 3.43
C GLY A 262 -25.62 -19.00 3.64
N ASN A 263 -26.28 -19.71 4.57
CA ASN A 263 -26.06 -21.13 4.83
C ASN A 263 -26.90 -21.98 3.86
N GLN A 264 -26.38 -23.14 3.45
CA GLN A 264 -27.01 -23.99 2.42
C GLN A 264 -27.66 -25.23 3.03
N HIS A 265 -28.94 -25.45 2.75
CA HIS A 265 -29.63 -26.67 3.17
C HIS A 265 -29.58 -27.69 2.02
N GLN A 266 -28.60 -28.60 2.03
CA GLN A 266 -28.34 -29.47 0.87
C GLN A 266 -29.10 -30.80 0.92
N GLN A 267 -29.09 -31.50 2.05
CA GLN A 267 -29.84 -32.75 2.21
C GLN A 267 -30.96 -32.55 3.22
N LEU A 268 -32.21 -32.78 2.81
CA LEU A 268 -33.39 -32.63 3.68
C LEU A 268 -33.90 -34.00 4.10
N GLY A 269 -34.07 -34.21 5.41
CA GLY A 269 -34.56 -35.46 5.97
C GLY A 269 -35.57 -35.24 7.07
N SER A 270 -35.65 -36.20 8.00
CA SER A 270 -36.62 -36.14 9.09
C SER A 270 -36.25 -37.02 10.27
N TYR A 271 -36.84 -36.72 11.42
CA TYR A 271 -36.85 -37.62 12.57
C TYR A 271 -38.29 -37.85 13.05
N THR A 272 -38.48 -38.94 13.79
CA THR A 272 -39.78 -39.26 14.43
C THR A 272 -39.72 -38.83 15.88
N LYS A 273 -40.73 -38.08 16.32
CA LYS A 273 -40.90 -37.64 17.70
C LYS A 273 -41.49 -38.75 18.57
N ALA A 274 -41.38 -38.61 19.89
CA ALA A 274 -41.92 -39.56 20.86
C ALA A 274 -43.45 -39.76 20.75
N ASP A 275 -44.18 -38.79 20.19
CA ASP A 275 -45.62 -38.88 19.92
C ASP A 275 -45.96 -39.58 18.57
N GLY A 276 -44.95 -40.01 17.83
CA GLY A 276 -45.06 -40.67 16.52
C GLY A 276 -45.23 -39.72 15.33
N SER A 277 -45.24 -38.40 15.55
CA SER A 277 -45.22 -37.42 14.46
C SER A 277 -43.82 -37.29 13.86
N THR A 278 -43.73 -36.81 12.63
CA THR A 278 -42.46 -36.58 11.91
C THR A 278 -42.11 -35.10 11.95
N GLN A 279 -40.84 -34.79 12.15
CA GLN A 279 -40.28 -33.43 12.18
C GLN A 279 -39.07 -33.34 11.25
N GLN A 280 -38.76 -32.13 10.77
CA GLN A 280 -37.67 -31.88 9.83
C GLN A 280 -36.29 -32.03 10.48
N MET A 281 -35.29 -32.44 9.70
CA MET A 281 -33.89 -32.25 10.02
C MET A 281 -33.11 -32.12 8.72
N ASP A 282 -32.13 -31.23 8.69
CA ASP A 282 -31.40 -30.86 7.48
C ASP A 282 -29.90 -31.03 7.68
N ASP A 283 -29.21 -31.37 6.59
CA ASP A 283 -27.77 -31.23 6.46
C ASP A 283 -27.47 -29.80 6.01
N VAL A 284 -27.07 -28.97 6.99
CA VAL A 284 -26.87 -27.54 6.80
C VAL A 284 -25.39 -27.29 6.58
N TRP A 285 -25.04 -26.78 5.42
CA TRP A 285 -23.68 -26.42 5.05
C TRP A 285 -23.48 -24.95 5.40
N PHE A 286 -22.82 -24.69 6.52
CA PHE A 286 -22.60 -23.34 7.03
C PHE A 286 -21.69 -22.54 6.10
N SER A 287 -21.99 -21.23 6.01
CA SER A 287 -21.05 -20.25 5.49
C SER A 287 -19.94 -20.09 6.52
N VAL A 288 -18.71 -20.40 6.13
CA VAL A 288 -17.54 -20.31 6.99
C VAL A 288 -16.56 -19.31 6.39
N ASP A 289 -15.95 -18.52 7.26
CA ASP A 289 -14.77 -17.73 6.92
C ASP A 289 -13.55 -18.44 7.49
N THR A 290 -12.84 -19.15 6.63
CA THR A 290 -11.68 -19.96 7.02
C THR A 290 -10.44 -19.12 7.24
N ALA A 291 -10.41 -17.84 6.87
CA ALA A 291 -9.29 -16.96 7.14
C ALA A 291 -9.40 -16.32 8.53
N ARG A 292 -10.63 -16.08 9.01
CA ARG A 292 -10.92 -15.59 10.36
C ARG A 292 -11.05 -16.75 11.34
N THR A 293 -9.97 -17.06 12.06
CA THR A 293 -9.92 -18.20 12.98
C THR A 293 -9.40 -17.84 14.37
N VAL A 294 -9.66 -18.71 15.34
CA VAL A 294 -9.08 -18.69 16.68
C VAL A 294 -8.26 -19.96 16.90
N ASN A 295 -6.97 -19.80 17.21
CA ASN A 295 -6.09 -20.93 17.51
C ASN A 295 -6.48 -21.58 18.85
N LEU A 296 -6.87 -22.85 18.83
CA LEU A 296 -7.27 -23.59 20.02
C LEU A 296 -6.09 -24.28 20.75
N ASN A 297 -4.91 -24.31 20.13
CA ASN A 297 -3.74 -25.08 20.58
C ASN A 297 -2.58 -24.19 21.03
N THR A 298 -2.84 -23.24 21.92
CA THR A 298 -1.80 -22.33 22.42
C THR A 298 -0.81 -23.01 23.38
N VAL A 299 0.42 -22.54 23.37
CA VAL A 299 1.50 -22.98 24.27
C VAL A 299 2.07 -21.80 25.05
N ALA A 300 2.82 -22.10 26.12
CA ALA A 300 3.47 -21.06 26.90
C ALA A 300 4.59 -20.39 26.08
N VAL A 301 4.54 -19.05 26.00
CA VAL A 301 5.55 -18.22 25.34
C VAL A 301 6.65 -17.89 26.35
N SER A 302 7.92 -18.08 25.97
CA SER A 302 9.06 -17.73 26.83
C SER A 302 9.32 -16.22 26.86
N ASP A 303 10.06 -15.73 27.86
CA ASP A 303 10.40 -14.31 27.96
C ASP A 303 11.22 -13.83 26.73
N GLU A 304 12.05 -14.71 26.15
CA GLU A 304 12.82 -14.41 24.94
C GLU A 304 11.90 -14.19 23.72
N ILE A 305 10.93 -15.08 23.52
CA ILE A 305 9.96 -14.98 22.41
C ILE A 305 9.02 -13.78 22.64
N ALA A 306 8.65 -13.50 23.90
CA ALA A 306 7.80 -12.36 24.25
C ALA A 306 8.46 -10.99 23.97
N ALA A 307 9.79 -10.94 23.84
CA ALA A 307 10.53 -9.72 23.48
C ALA A 307 10.65 -9.51 21.96
N LEU A 308 10.26 -10.48 21.14
CA LEU A 308 10.28 -10.39 19.67
C LEU A 308 8.93 -9.86 19.13
N PRO A 309 8.87 -9.35 17.89
CA PRO A 309 7.63 -8.86 17.28
C PRO A 309 6.47 -9.87 17.36
N GLU A 310 5.24 -9.38 17.53
CA GLU A 310 4.03 -10.20 17.44
C GLU A 310 3.17 -9.82 16.25
N LEU A 311 2.83 -10.81 15.43
CA LEU A 311 1.88 -10.68 14.33
C LEU A 311 0.71 -11.63 14.55
N ARG A 312 -0.50 -11.15 14.26
CA ARG A 312 -1.73 -11.94 14.34
C ARG A 312 -1.67 -13.14 13.40
N GLY A 313 -2.07 -14.30 13.91
CA GLY A 313 -2.28 -15.50 13.09
C GLY A 313 -3.63 -15.45 12.38
N MET A 314 -3.74 -16.16 11.27
CA MET A 314 -4.98 -16.26 10.48
C MET A 314 -5.03 -17.64 9.80
N GLY A 315 -6.23 -18.06 9.43
CA GLY A 315 -6.44 -19.38 8.85
C GLY A 315 -5.94 -20.50 9.76
N ASN A 316 -5.09 -21.35 9.21
CA ASN A 316 -4.48 -22.47 9.93
C ASN A 316 -3.07 -22.15 10.44
N VAL A 317 -2.74 -20.86 10.60
CA VAL A 317 -1.44 -20.39 11.07
C VAL A 317 -1.58 -19.68 12.41
N ALA A 318 -0.84 -20.14 13.41
CA ALA A 318 -0.79 -19.51 14.73
C ALA A 318 -0.17 -18.10 14.65
N SER A 319 -0.40 -17.26 15.67
CA SER A 319 0.31 -15.98 15.76
C SER A 319 1.82 -16.18 15.80
N LEU A 320 2.60 -15.16 15.41
CA LEU A 320 4.04 -15.34 15.19
C LEU A 320 4.78 -15.86 16.44
N ARG A 321 4.49 -15.31 17.63
CA ARG A 321 5.06 -15.81 18.89
C ARG A 321 4.55 -17.20 19.26
N GLN A 322 3.28 -17.52 19.01
CA GLN A 322 2.77 -18.88 19.23
C GLN A 322 3.46 -19.88 18.30
N ALA A 323 3.63 -19.55 17.02
CA ALA A 323 4.35 -20.38 16.06
C ALA A 323 5.82 -20.56 16.46
N MET A 324 6.51 -19.49 16.90
CA MET A 324 7.87 -19.59 17.45
C MET A 324 7.93 -20.51 18.68
N ALA A 325 6.96 -20.42 19.58
CA ALA A 325 6.92 -21.24 20.79
C ALA A 325 6.55 -22.71 20.50
N GLN A 326 5.81 -22.98 19.42
CA GLN A 326 5.49 -24.31 18.93
C GLN A 326 6.64 -24.93 18.10
N ASP A 327 7.48 -24.11 17.47
CA ASP A 327 8.63 -24.56 16.69
C ASP A 327 9.76 -25.11 17.57
N SER A 328 9.75 -26.43 17.75
CA SER A 328 10.78 -27.13 18.51
C SER A 328 12.21 -27.05 17.93
N SER A 329 12.37 -26.62 16.67
CA SER A 329 13.69 -26.44 16.05
C SER A 329 14.34 -25.12 16.43
N GLY A 330 13.54 -24.09 16.75
CA GLY A 330 13.99 -22.71 17.00
C GLY A 330 14.39 -21.94 15.75
N GLU A 331 14.12 -22.48 14.55
CA GLU A 331 14.46 -21.84 13.28
C GLU A 331 13.61 -20.59 13.05
N LEU A 332 12.32 -20.63 13.34
CA LEU A 332 11.44 -19.47 13.16
C LEU A 332 11.86 -18.30 14.08
N GLN A 333 12.18 -18.59 15.34
CA GLN A 333 12.70 -17.57 16.26
C GLN A 333 13.99 -16.93 15.72
N THR A 334 14.90 -17.76 15.20
CA THR A 334 16.17 -17.28 14.63
C THR A 334 15.93 -16.38 13.42
N LEU A 335 14.98 -16.72 12.54
CA LEU A 335 14.63 -15.91 11.37
C LEU A 335 14.04 -14.56 11.77
N VAL A 336 13.18 -14.52 12.79
CA VAL A 336 12.62 -13.27 13.33
C VAL A 336 13.75 -12.39 13.92
N GLU A 337 14.64 -12.97 14.73
CA GLU A 337 15.80 -12.25 15.28
C GLU A 337 16.71 -11.68 14.18
N GLN A 338 16.96 -12.45 13.12
CA GLN A 338 17.73 -12.01 11.96
C GLN A 338 17.05 -10.87 11.22
N TRP A 339 15.74 -10.95 10.98
CA TRP A 339 14.99 -9.91 10.30
C TRP A 339 15.02 -8.58 11.07
N VAL A 340 14.84 -8.62 12.39
CA VAL A 340 14.90 -7.44 13.27
C VAL A 340 16.28 -6.76 13.18
N GLY A 341 17.36 -7.53 13.12
CA GLY A 341 18.72 -7.02 13.03
C GLY A 341 19.25 -6.78 11.60
N ALA A 342 18.46 -7.05 10.57
CA ALA A 342 18.89 -7.02 9.17
C ALA A 342 18.90 -5.60 8.58
N SER A 343 19.75 -5.40 7.57
CA SER A 343 19.68 -4.23 6.71
C SER A 343 18.45 -4.29 5.78
N GLU A 344 17.97 -3.15 5.29
CA GLU A 344 16.86 -3.12 4.31
C GLU A 344 17.13 -3.97 3.06
N ALA A 345 18.39 -4.07 2.62
CA ALA A 345 18.75 -4.87 1.46
C ALA A 345 18.58 -6.38 1.71
N ASP A 346 18.74 -6.83 2.96
CA ASP A 346 18.68 -8.25 3.34
C ASP A 346 17.25 -8.69 3.75
N ARG A 347 16.41 -7.75 4.20
CA ARG A 347 15.05 -8.01 4.70
C ARG A 347 14.12 -8.73 3.71
N PRO A 348 14.10 -8.45 2.40
CA PRO A 348 13.18 -9.12 1.47
C PRO A 348 13.40 -10.65 1.38
N ALA A 349 14.66 -11.09 1.38
CA ALA A 349 14.99 -12.51 1.34
C ALA A 349 14.61 -13.20 2.66
N LEU A 350 15.00 -12.59 3.79
CA LEU A 350 14.66 -13.09 5.13
C LEU A 350 13.15 -13.16 5.38
N LEU A 351 12.40 -12.16 4.91
CA LEU A 351 10.96 -12.10 5.06
C LEU A 351 10.28 -13.28 4.35
N THR A 352 10.74 -13.63 3.16
CA THR A 352 10.17 -14.77 2.41
C THR A 352 10.39 -16.08 3.16
N ASP A 353 11.61 -16.33 3.64
CA ASP A 353 11.93 -17.54 4.40
C ASP A 353 11.17 -17.57 5.74
N LEU A 354 11.10 -16.44 6.45
CA LEU A 354 10.32 -16.29 7.68
C LEU A 354 8.86 -16.68 7.46
N ILE A 355 8.21 -16.15 6.43
CA ILE A 355 6.80 -16.46 6.11
C ILE A 355 6.61 -17.95 5.82
N TYR A 356 7.54 -18.59 5.10
CA TYR A 356 7.45 -20.04 4.82
C TYR A 356 7.57 -20.90 6.08
N HIS A 357 8.50 -20.56 6.98
CA HIS A 357 8.63 -21.26 8.26
C HIS A 357 7.43 -20.98 9.17
N TRP A 358 6.91 -19.75 9.16
CA TRP A 358 5.74 -19.38 9.95
C TRP A 358 4.48 -20.13 9.48
N ALA A 359 4.26 -20.22 8.18
CA ALA A 359 3.17 -21.01 7.60
C ALA A 359 3.39 -22.55 7.67
N GLY A 360 4.59 -23.00 8.05
CA GLY A 360 4.94 -24.43 8.11
C GLY A 360 5.06 -25.10 6.72
N VAL A 361 5.40 -24.32 5.69
CA VAL A 361 5.46 -24.78 4.29
C VAL A 361 6.88 -24.84 3.72
N GLN A 362 7.91 -24.58 4.52
CA GLN A 362 9.31 -24.53 4.09
C GLN A 362 9.78 -25.82 3.37
N ASP A 363 9.22 -26.97 3.76
CA ASP A 363 9.56 -28.29 3.21
C ASP A 363 8.74 -28.69 1.98
N VAL A 364 7.77 -27.87 1.55
CA VAL A 364 6.99 -28.14 0.33
C VAL A 364 7.91 -28.03 -0.89
N ASP A 365 7.93 -29.07 -1.72
CA ASP A 365 8.70 -29.06 -2.98
C ASP A 365 8.20 -27.91 -3.87
N PRO A 366 9.07 -26.94 -4.24
CA PRO A 366 8.69 -25.79 -5.07
C PRO A 366 8.03 -26.17 -6.41
N ASN A 367 8.24 -27.38 -6.91
CA ASN A 367 7.67 -27.84 -8.19
C ASN A 367 6.40 -28.72 -8.05
N SER A 368 5.94 -28.98 -6.83
CA SER A 368 4.84 -29.92 -6.56
C SER A 368 3.48 -29.51 -7.14
N ARG A 369 3.28 -28.21 -7.42
CA ARG A 369 2.02 -27.62 -7.90
C ARG A 369 2.02 -27.25 -9.38
N ALA A 370 2.85 -27.91 -10.18
CA ALA A 370 2.91 -27.66 -11.63
C ALA A 370 1.64 -28.18 -12.35
N ALA A 371 0.98 -27.30 -13.11
CA ALA A 371 -0.11 -27.62 -14.05
C ALA A 371 0.42 -28.32 -15.33
N SER A 372 1.16 -29.41 -15.12
CA SER A 372 1.95 -30.15 -16.11
C SER A 372 1.13 -30.74 -17.27
N LYS A 373 -0.20 -30.83 -17.15
CA LYS A 373 -1.09 -31.25 -18.24
C LYS A 373 -1.02 -30.33 -19.46
N ILE A 374 -0.86 -29.02 -19.27
CA ILE A 374 -0.86 -28.01 -20.35
C ILE A 374 0.20 -26.93 -20.16
N TYR A 375 0.25 -26.32 -18.96
CA TYR A 375 0.98 -25.06 -18.76
C TYR A 375 2.38 -25.24 -18.16
N GLY A 376 2.68 -26.41 -17.58
CA GLY A 376 3.94 -26.63 -16.86
C GLY A 376 3.92 -25.98 -15.47
N ASN A 377 5.08 -25.55 -14.95
CA ASN A 377 5.19 -24.90 -13.66
C ASN A 377 5.01 -23.36 -13.78
N VAL A 378 3.76 -22.92 -13.94
CA VAL A 378 3.43 -21.48 -14.06
C VAL A 378 3.36 -20.74 -12.73
N ILE A 379 3.22 -21.46 -11.60
CA ILE A 379 3.25 -20.85 -10.26
C ILE A 379 4.68 -20.60 -9.78
N GLY A 380 5.68 -21.20 -10.42
CA GLY A 380 7.08 -21.05 -10.05
C GLY A 380 7.40 -21.79 -8.76
N ASP A 381 7.15 -21.16 -7.62
CA ASP A 381 7.36 -21.74 -6.29
C ASP A 381 6.04 -22.10 -5.62
N ALA A 382 5.77 -23.41 -5.52
CA ALA A 382 4.59 -23.96 -4.87
C ALA A 382 4.40 -23.52 -3.41
N ARG A 383 5.48 -23.13 -2.71
CA ARG A 383 5.41 -22.64 -1.33
C ARG A 383 4.62 -21.35 -1.20
N LYS A 384 4.62 -20.49 -2.24
CA LYS A 384 3.76 -19.29 -2.27
C LYS A 384 2.29 -19.64 -2.20
N LEU A 385 1.85 -20.63 -2.98
CA LEU A 385 0.47 -21.12 -2.94
C LEU A 385 0.16 -21.80 -1.61
N ALA A 386 1.04 -22.67 -1.13
CA ALA A 386 0.86 -23.35 0.14
C ALA A 386 0.76 -22.36 1.32
N THR A 387 1.50 -21.24 1.26
CA THR A 387 1.41 -20.15 2.24
C THR A 387 0.02 -19.53 2.25
N LEU A 388 -0.52 -19.17 1.07
CA LEU A 388 -1.88 -18.65 0.96
C LEU A 388 -2.91 -19.64 1.49
N GLU A 389 -2.77 -20.93 1.15
CA GLU A 389 -3.66 -21.99 1.65
C GLU A 389 -3.63 -22.09 3.18
N ALA A 390 -2.46 -21.93 3.79
CA ALA A 390 -2.31 -21.96 5.24
C ALA A 390 -2.98 -20.74 5.89
N PHE A 391 -2.65 -19.52 5.45
CA PHE A 391 -3.17 -18.28 6.05
C PHE A 391 -4.65 -18.00 5.73
N LEU A 392 -5.19 -18.55 4.66
CA LEU A 392 -6.63 -18.47 4.36
C LEU A 392 -7.42 -19.66 4.95
N GLY A 393 -6.72 -20.66 5.50
CA GLY A 393 -7.34 -21.85 6.07
C GLY A 393 -8.01 -22.77 5.03
N GLU A 394 -7.78 -22.57 3.73
CA GLU A 394 -8.44 -23.31 2.67
C GLU A 394 -7.51 -23.73 1.51
N SER A 395 -7.73 -24.92 0.96
CA SER A 395 -6.94 -25.44 -0.17
C SER A 395 -7.41 -24.89 -1.51
N TYR A 396 -6.49 -24.47 -2.37
CA TYR A 396 -6.79 -23.98 -3.70
C TYR A 396 -7.28 -25.11 -4.62
N LEU A 397 -8.32 -24.85 -5.42
CA LEU A 397 -8.85 -25.80 -6.40
C LEU A 397 -9.19 -25.11 -7.73
N GLY A 398 -8.34 -25.30 -8.74
CA GLY A 398 -8.52 -24.77 -10.08
C GLY A 398 -9.47 -25.62 -10.93
N THR A 399 -10.23 -25.00 -11.84
CA THR A 399 -11.13 -25.71 -12.77
C THR A 399 -10.65 -25.59 -14.21
N TRP A 400 -10.41 -26.73 -14.86
CA TRP A 400 -10.07 -26.78 -16.28
C TRP A 400 -11.25 -26.36 -17.15
N CYS A 401 -10.98 -25.93 -18.38
CA CYS A 401 -12.03 -25.54 -19.34
C CYS A 401 -13.00 -26.69 -19.74
N TRP A 402 -12.69 -27.94 -19.34
CA TRP A 402 -13.56 -29.11 -19.48
C TRP A 402 -14.22 -29.57 -18.15
N GLY A 403 -14.10 -28.77 -17.08
CA GLY A 403 -14.79 -28.97 -15.80
C GLY A 403 -14.08 -29.88 -14.79
N GLU A 404 -12.92 -30.45 -15.13
CA GLU A 404 -12.10 -31.17 -14.14
C GLU A 404 -11.53 -30.17 -13.13
N ARG A 405 -11.54 -30.53 -11.85
CA ARG A 405 -10.97 -29.73 -10.76
C ARG A 405 -9.70 -30.37 -10.22
N ASP A 406 -8.65 -29.59 -10.02
CA ASP A 406 -7.40 -30.07 -9.41
C ASP A 406 -6.65 -28.95 -8.67
N PRO A 407 -5.72 -29.28 -7.76
CA PRO A 407 -5.09 -28.29 -6.89
C PRO A 407 -4.01 -27.47 -7.60
N ASN A 408 -3.76 -27.64 -8.90
CA ASN A 408 -2.67 -26.95 -9.59
C ASN A 408 -3.18 -25.69 -10.28
N PRO A 409 -2.62 -24.51 -10.01
CA PRO A 409 -3.05 -23.26 -10.64
C PRO A 409 -2.72 -23.24 -12.13
N HIS A 410 -3.72 -22.88 -12.93
CA HIS A 410 -3.60 -22.81 -14.40
C HIS A 410 -3.09 -21.43 -14.85
N GLY A 411 -2.86 -21.25 -16.15
CA GLY A 411 -2.16 -20.08 -16.69
C GLY A 411 -2.75 -18.70 -16.33
N GLN A 412 -4.06 -18.58 -16.08
CA GLN A 412 -4.68 -17.31 -15.65
C GLN A 412 -4.73 -17.16 -14.12
N ALA A 413 -4.78 -18.26 -13.38
CA ALA A 413 -4.86 -18.21 -11.92
C ALA A 413 -3.50 -17.97 -11.27
N ALA A 414 -2.42 -18.52 -11.85
CA ALA A 414 -1.09 -18.41 -11.26
C ALA A 414 -0.64 -16.95 -11.06
N PRO A 415 -0.76 -16.01 -12.04
CA PRO A 415 -0.40 -14.61 -11.80
C PRO A 415 -1.23 -13.92 -10.70
N ILE A 416 -2.52 -14.27 -10.57
CA ILE A 416 -3.42 -13.70 -9.55
C ILE A 416 -2.99 -14.18 -8.16
N LEU A 417 -2.70 -15.48 -8.01
CA LEU A 417 -2.22 -16.04 -6.75
C LEU A 417 -0.83 -15.52 -6.37
N LEU A 418 0.06 -15.29 -7.33
CA LEU A 418 1.36 -14.67 -7.06
C LEU A 418 1.18 -13.24 -6.56
N ALA A 419 0.29 -12.46 -7.18
CA ALA A 419 -0.02 -11.12 -6.70
C ALA A 419 -0.63 -11.13 -5.28
N ALA A 420 -1.52 -12.09 -4.98
CA ALA A 420 -2.08 -12.26 -3.64
C ALA A 420 -1.00 -12.61 -2.59
N PHE A 421 -0.02 -13.44 -2.95
CA PHE A 421 1.11 -13.73 -2.06
C PHE A 421 1.98 -12.50 -1.83
N ASP A 422 2.28 -11.72 -2.87
CA ASP A 422 3.11 -10.52 -2.76
C ASP A 422 2.41 -9.44 -1.89
N GLU A 423 1.08 -9.39 -1.93
CA GLU A 423 0.26 -8.55 -1.06
C GLU A 423 0.31 -9.00 0.41
N LEU A 424 0.13 -10.30 0.67
CA LEU A 424 0.27 -10.87 2.02
C LEU A 424 1.66 -10.60 2.60
N GLN A 425 2.70 -10.77 1.79
CA GLN A 425 4.07 -10.50 2.18
C GLN A 425 4.28 -9.02 2.53
N SER A 426 3.69 -8.10 1.75
CA SER A 426 3.75 -6.67 2.01
C SER A 426 3.05 -6.31 3.32
N TYR A 427 1.88 -6.90 3.57
CA TYR A 427 1.17 -6.75 4.85
C TYR A 427 2.04 -7.19 6.03
N PHE A 428 2.64 -8.39 5.98
CA PHE A 428 3.51 -8.87 7.06
C PHE A 428 4.78 -8.03 7.23
N LYS A 429 5.38 -7.53 6.14
CA LYS A 429 6.49 -6.57 6.21
C LYS A 429 6.10 -5.34 7.03
N ASN A 430 4.95 -4.74 6.71
CA ASN A 430 4.47 -3.54 7.36
C ASN A 430 4.19 -3.77 8.84
N GLN A 431 3.54 -4.88 9.20
CA GLN A 431 3.29 -5.23 10.60
C GLN A 431 4.60 -5.46 11.37
N LEU A 432 5.58 -6.15 10.78
CA LEU A 432 6.90 -6.31 11.41
C LEU A 432 7.60 -4.97 11.62
N LEU A 433 7.52 -4.04 10.65
CA LEU A 433 8.08 -2.69 10.78
C LEU A 433 7.39 -1.90 11.91
N ILE A 434 6.07 -1.99 12.06
CA ILE A 434 5.30 -1.37 13.15
C ILE A 434 5.75 -1.89 14.52
N GLU A 435 5.93 -3.20 14.64
CA GLU A 435 6.38 -3.85 15.87
C GLU A 435 7.87 -3.62 16.19
N THR A 436 8.64 -3.07 15.25
CA THR A 436 10.09 -2.84 15.38
C THR A 436 10.46 -1.39 15.17
N ASP A 437 10.94 -1.04 13.98
CA ASP A 437 11.60 0.24 13.67
C ASP A 437 10.65 1.43 13.77
N LEU A 438 9.38 1.22 13.43
CA LEU A 438 8.37 2.27 13.38
C LEU A 438 7.57 2.37 14.66
N ASN A 439 7.73 1.45 15.62
CA ASN A 439 7.02 1.48 16.90
C ASN A 439 7.14 2.85 17.61
N PRO A 440 8.33 3.48 17.69
CA PRO A 440 8.47 4.79 18.32
C PRO A 440 7.71 5.91 17.57
N LEU A 441 7.66 5.85 16.24
CA LEU A 441 6.98 6.85 15.41
C LEU A 441 5.45 6.68 15.46
N MET A 442 4.97 5.45 15.43
CA MET A 442 3.55 5.15 15.61
C MET A 442 3.09 5.58 17.00
N GLY A 443 3.90 5.34 18.04
CA GLY A 443 3.62 5.74 19.41
C GLY A 443 3.70 7.25 19.68
N SER A 444 4.35 8.03 18.80
CA SER A 444 4.45 9.48 18.93
C SER A 444 3.32 10.26 18.25
N LEU A 445 2.45 9.58 17.48
CA LEU A 445 1.28 10.22 16.87
C LEU A 445 0.28 10.67 17.94
N GLY A 446 0.00 11.97 17.96
CA GLY A 446 -0.90 12.61 18.90
C GLY A 446 -2.23 13.04 18.27
N LEU A 447 -3.09 13.61 19.10
CA LEU A 447 -4.31 14.30 18.68
C LEU A 447 -4.32 15.70 19.26
N LYS A 448 -4.62 16.68 18.41
CA LYS A 448 -4.82 18.08 18.81
C LYS A 448 -6.25 18.52 18.51
N TRP A 449 -6.79 19.37 19.37
CA TRP A 449 -8.09 19.98 19.16
C TRP A 449 -7.97 21.23 18.27
N VAL A 450 -8.81 21.35 17.25
CA VAL A 450 -8.84 22.49 16.33
C VAL A 450 -10.14 23.28 16.52
N ASP A 451 -10.03 24.43 17.18
CA ASP A 451 -11.18 25.29 17.51
C ASP A 451 -11.96 25.76 16.27
N ALA A 452 -11.27 26.01 15.16
CA ALA A 452 -11.88 26.53 13.94
C ALA A 452 -12.87 25.53 13.30
N THR A 453 -12.59 24.24 13.43
CA THR A 453 -13.40 23.16 12.85
C THR A 453 -14.20 22.40 13.91
N SER A 454 -14.01 22.70 15.19
CA SER A 454 -14.56 21.95 16.33
C SER A 454 -14.31 20.44 16.21
N SER A 455 -13.10 20.06 15.78
CA SER A 455 -12.71 18.67 15.54
C SER A 455 -11.33 18.36 16.10
N PHE A 456 -11.06 17.07 16.31
CA PHE A 456 -9.69 16.60 16.52
C PHE A 456 -8.98 16.43 15.18
N ASP A 457 -7.70 16.77 15.16
CA ASP A 457 -6.79 16.58 14.04
C ASP A 457 -5.54 15.81 14.53
N VAL A 458 -4.76 15.27 13.60
CA VAL A 458 -3.52 14.57 13.92
C VAL A 458 -2.46 15.57 14.39
N ASP A 459 -1.75 15.20 15.45
CA ASP A 459 -0.58 15.92 15.92
C ASP A 459 0.68 15.10 15.64
N VAL A 460 1.60 15.68 14.86
CA VAL A 460 2.84 15.01 14.41
C VAL A 460 4.10 15.66 14.99
N GLU A 461 3.99 16.63 15.91
CA GLU A 461 5.14 17.38 16.43
C GLU A 461 6.23 16.45 16.98
N GLN A 462 5.87 15.50 17.85
CA GLN A 462 6.81 14.53 18.42
C GLN A 462 7.35 13.55 17.36
N THR A 463 6.55 13.18 16.36
CA THR A 463 6.98 12.33 15.25
C THR A 463 8.03 13.03 14.40
N VAL A 464 7.83 14.32 14.10
CA VAL A 464 8.79 15.15 13.37
C VAL A 464 10.10 15.29 14.15
N ASP A 465 10.04 15.50 15.47
CA ASP A 465 11.23 15.56 16.32
C ASP A 465 12.07 14.26 16.27
N LEU A 466 11.41 13.09 16.28
CA LEU A 466 12.09 11.80 16.17
C LEU A 466 12.74 11.61 14.79
N LEU A 467 12.02 11.93 13.72
CA LEU A 467 12.54 11.87 12.35
C LEU A 467 13.70 12.85 12.14
N ARG A 468 13.60 14.05 12.71
CA ARG A 468 14.64 15.08 12.72
C ARG A 468 15.91 14.58 13.41
N ALA A 469 15.78 13.98 14.60
CA ALA A 469 16.92 13.42 15.32
C ALA A 469 17.61 12.27 14.55
N SER A 470 16.82 11.45 13.83
CA SER A 470 17.34 10.42 12.93
C SER A 470 18.13 11.04 11.77
N TYR A 471 17.57 12.08 11.13
CA TYR A 471 18.18 12.77 10.00
C TYR A 471 19.52 13.43 10.37
N ASP A 472 19.57 14.11 11.52
CA ASP A 472 20.79 14.74 12.01
C ASP A 472 21.91 13.72 12.31
N THR A 473 21.55 12.45 12.54
CA THR A 473 22.50 11.35 12.74
C THR A 473 22.93 10.71 11.42
N SER A 474 21.97 10.43 10.54
CA SER A 474 22.17 9.78 9.23
C SER A 474 21.00 10.12 8.32
N PRO A 475 21.18 11.04 7.35
CA PRO A 475 20.13 11.39 6.38
C PRO A 475 19.59 10.18 5.63
N ALA A 476 20.46 9.25 5.22
CA ALA A 476 20.07 8.04 4.50
C ALA A 476 19.17 7.12 5.35
N THR A 477 19.50 6.96 6.64
CA THR A 477 18.68 6.14 7.55
C THR A 477 17.33 6.80 7.83
N ALA A 478 17.30 8.13 7.96
CA ALA A 478 16.07 8.87 8.18
C ALA A 478 15.14 8.80 6.97
N ALA A 479 15.68 8.91 5.76
CA ALA A 479 14.94 8.75 4.52
C ALA A 479 14.34 7.34 4.38
N THR A 480 15.12 6.29 4.64
CA THR A 480 14.58 4.92 4.72
C THR A 480 13.46 4.80 5.75
N THR A 481 13.63 5.42 6.92
CA THR A 481 12.63 5.40 7.99
C THR A 481 11.35 6.12 7.57
N ILE A 482 11.47 7.29 6.94
CA ILE A 482 10.33 8.08 6.42
C ILE A 482 9.60 7.29 5.33
N TYR A 483 10.33 6.66 4.41
CA TYR A 483 9.76 5.80 3.38
C TYR A 483 8.98 4.63 3.99
N ASN A 484 9.59 3.87 4.91
CA ASN A 484 8.93 2.75 5.55
C ASN A 484 7.70 3.22 6.35
N PHE A 485 7.79 4.37 7.02
CA PHE A 485 6.67 4.96 7.75
C PHE A 485 5.54 5.37 6.80
N ALA A 486 5.85 6.06 5.72
CA ALA A 486 4.88 6.44 4.69
C ALA A 486 4.20 5.23 4.05
N SER A 487 4.98 4.21 3.69
CA SER A 487 4.45 2.96 3.12
C SER A 487 3.52 2.22 4.08
N VAL A 488 3.77 2.31 5.39
CA VAL A 488 2.84 1.79 6.40
C VAL A 488 1.58 2.66 6.45
N LEU A 489 1.72 3.98 6.52
CA LEU A 489 0.58 4.91 6.58
C LEU A 489 -0.33 4.79 5.36
N ASP A 490 0.20 4.57 4.15
CA ASP A 490 -0.62 4.33 2.96
C ASP A 490 -1.57 3.13 3.10
N THR A 491 -1.21 2.14 3.92
CA THR A 491 -2.08 0.99 4.22
C THR A 491 -3.11 1.26 5.31
N GLU A 492 -3.01 2.39 6.02
CA GLU A 492 -3.92 2.79 7.10
C GLU A 492 -5.07 3.71 6.62
N GLY A 493 -5.30 3.76 5.30
CA GLY A 493 -6.43 4.44 4.67
C GLY A 493 -6.52 5.93 5.03
N ASP A 494 -7.73 6.39 5.37
CA ASP A 494 -8.01 7.80 5.70
C ASP A 494 -7.17 8.34 6.86
N PHE A 495 -6.76 7.49 7.79
CA PHE A 495 -5.93 7.90 8.91
C PHE A 495 -4.51 8.18 8.45
N GLY A 496 -3.88 7.25 7.74
CA GLY A 496 -2.53 7.43 7.26
C GLY A 496 -2.40 8.60 6.29
N ALA A 497 -3.39 8.80 5.42
CA ALA A 497 -3.46 9.98 4.55
C ALA A 497 -3.46 11.31 5.33
N LYS A 498 -4.14 11.38 6.49
CA LYS A 498 -4.12 12.57 7.36
C LYS A 498 -2.77 12.76 8.04
N VAL A 499 -2.11 11.67 8.45
CA VAL A 499 -0.77 11.73 9.05
C VAL A 499 0.23 12.25 8.01
N LEU A 500 0.24 11.68 6.80
CA LEU A 500 1.09 12.12 5.70
C LEU A 500 0.89 13.59 5.37
N LEU A 501 -0.37 14.05 5.28
CA LEU A 501 -0.67 15.47 5.08
C LEU A 501 -0.13 16.34 6.22
N ALA A 502 -0.28 15.90 7.47
CA ALA A 502 0.23 16.64 8.62
C ALA A 502 1.77 16.72 8.63
N LEU A 503 2.46 15.65 8.23
CA LEU A 503 3.92 15.63 8.07
C LEU A 503 4.37 16.60 6.97
N ASN A 504 3.70 16.59 5.82
CA ASN A 504 4.00 17.50 4.70
C ASN A 504 3.82 18.98 5.13
N VAL A 505 2.73 19.29 5.85
CA VAL A 505 2.52 20.65 6.40
C VAL A 505 3.61 21.04 7.41
N ALA A 506 4.07 20.10 8.25
CA ALA A 506 5.13 20.36 9.23
C ALA A 506 6.48 20.66 8.56
N ALA A 507 6.77 20.02 7.41
CA ALA A 507 8.01 20.19 6.67
C ALA A 507 8.36 21.65 6.32
N ALA A 508 7.35 22.52 6.16
CA ALA A 508 7.57 23.94 5.85
C ALA A 508 8.35 24.71 6.94
N ASN A 509 8.45 24.18 8.17
CA ASN A 509 9.15 24.82 9.28
C ASN A 509 10.54 24.22 9.55
N GLU A 510 10.99 23.33 8.69
CA GLU A 510 12.18 22.50 8.89
C GLU A 510 13.39 22.97 8.06
N VAL A 511 14.60 22.47 8.36
CA VAL A 511 15.79 22.79 7.54
C VAL A 511 15.71 22.15 6.15
N GLU A 512 16.21 22.85 5.13
CA GLU A 512 16.02 22.62 3.69
C GLU A 512 16.08 21.14 3.26
N GLY A 513 17.15 20.40 3.60
CA GLY A 513 17.28 18.99 3.17
C GLY A 513 16.31 18.00 3.86
N PHE A 514 15.92 18.24 5.11
CA PHE A 514 14.91 17.40 5.77
C PHE A 514 13.50 17.86 5.45
N ALA A 515 13.29 19.17 5.27
CA ALA A 515 12.03 19.71 4.81
C ALA A 515 11.67 19.10 3.45
N GLN A 516 12.62 19.01 2.52
CA GLN A 516 12.44 18.32 1.25
C GLN A 516 12.06 16.85 1.46
N LEU A 517 12.88 16.10 2.19
CA LEU A 517 12.63 14.68 2.46
C LEU A 517 11.24 14.41 3.08
N LEU A 518 10.82 15.24 4.04
CA LEU A 518 9.54 15.11 4.71
C LEU A 518 8.36 15.58 3.84
N SER A 519 8.58 16.58 2.97
CA SER A 519 7.57 17.07 2.02
C SER A 519 7.23 16.07 0.93
N TYR A 520 8.11 15.08 0.69
CA TYR A 520 7.90 13.99 -0.24
C TYR A 520 7.43 12.71 0.44
N ALA A 521 7.10 12.73 1.73
CA ALA A 521 6.66 11.54 2.45
C ALA A 521 5.39 10.89 1.84
N ASP A 522 4.60 11.62 1.04
CA ASP A 522 3.43 11.11 0.32
C ASP A 522 3.74 10.55 -1.08
N LYS A 523 4.99 10.60 -1.53
CA LYS A 523 5.44 10.01 -2.80
C LYS A 523 5.92 8.57 -2.60
N VAL A 524 6.00 7.81 -3.68
CA VAL A 524 6.72 6.52 -3.68
C VAL A 524 8.22 6.79 -3.58
N HIS A 525 8.94 6.25 -2.59
CA HIS A 525 10.40 6.43 -2.55
C HIS A 525 11.14 5.24 -3.17
N MET A 526 12.21 5.52 -3.89
CA MET A 526 13.26 4.55 -4.19
C MET A 526 14.59 5.13 -3.74
N LEU A 527 15.26 4.43 -2.84
CA LEU A 527 16.47 4.91 -2.19
C LEU A 527 17.64 4.00 -2.54
N GLY A 528 18.75 4.59 -2.93
CA GLY A 528 20.04 3.95 -3.11
C GLY A 528 20.76 3.74 -1.79
N THR A 529 22.06 3.53 -1.90
CA THR A 529 23.02 3.29 -0.82
C THR A 529 24.15 4.32 -0.91
N SER A 530 25.23 4.14 -0.15
CA SER A 530 26.42 5.00 -0.29
C SER A 530 27.41 4.51 -1.35
N GLY A 531 27.00 3.63 -2.26
CA GLY A 531 27.79 3.14 -3.38
C GLY A 531 27.03 3.26 -4.69
N ASP A 532 27.65 2.89 -5.81
CA ASP A 532 27.03 3.04 -7.14
C ASP A 532 25.76 2.17 -7.30
N ASP A 533 24.62 2.82 -7.51
CA ASP A 533 23.29 2.20 -7.58
C ASP A 533 22.57 2.42 -8.91
N VAL A 534 21.61 1.54 -9.22
CA VAL A 534 20.70 1.68 -10.37
C VAL A 534 19.26 1.62 -9.88
N LEU A 535 18.61 2.78 -9.82
CA LEU A 535 17.23 2.93 -9.34
C LEU A 535 16.31 3.09 -10.54
N ARG A 536 15.37 2.17 -10.75
CA ARG A 536 14.46 2.17 -11.90
C ARG A 536 13.01 1.99 -11.47
N LEU A 537 12.17 2.97 -11.75
CA LEU A 537 10.72 2.83 -11.59
C LEU A 537 10.19 1.90 -12.67
N SER A 538 9.57 0.79 -12.26
CA SER A 538 8.79 -0.04 -13.16
C SER A 538 7.40 0.57 -13.31
N ALA A 539 7.17 1.41 -14.32
CA ALA A 539 5.86 1.93 -14.77
C ALA A 539 4.79 2.03 -13.64
N LEU A 540 5.13 2.74 -12.56
CA LEU A 540 4.19 2.96 -11.46
C LEU A 540 3.20 4.05 -11.88
N ASN A 541 1.96 3.94 -11.37
CA ASN A 541 0.89 4.91 -11.63
C ASN A 541 0.95 6.14 -10.70
N SER A 542 2.13 6.52 -10.22
CA SER A 542 2.28 7.54 -9.18
C SER A 542 3.63 8.26 -9.26
N ALA A 543 3.64 9.52 -8.82
CA ALA A 543 4.86 10.31 -8.61
C ALA A 543 5.79 9.65 -7.57
N ALA A 544 7.08 9.77 -7.78
CA ALA A 544 8.10 9.18 -6.92
C ALA A 544 9.16 10.18 -6.45
N PHE A 545 9.90 9.77 -5.43
CA PHE A 545 11.13 10.39 -4.96
C PHE A 545 12.28 9.37 -5.08
N LEU A 546 13.26 9.65 -5.93
CA LEU A 546 14.44 8.81 -6.12
C LEU A 546 15.65 9.51 -5.51
N GLN A 547 16.40 8.82 -4.66
CA GLN A 547 17.61 9.38 -4.03
C GLN A 547 18.77 8.40 -4.11
N GLY A 548 19.87 8.79 -4.78
CA GLY A 548 21.08 7.97 -4.95
C GLY A 548 21.99 7.96 -3.71
N TYR A 549 22.11 9.12 -3.05
CA TYR A 549 23.01 9.45 -1.94
C TYR A 549 24.46 9.67 -2.30
N ALA A 550 25.29 8.62 -2.35
CA ALA A 550 26.71 8.77 -2.60
C ALA A 550 27.17 7.61 -3.46
N GLY A 551 28.09 7.85 -4.39
CA GLY A 551 28.38 6.88 -5.44
C GLY A 551 28.07 7.50 -6.80
N ASN A 552 28.29 6.78 -7.89
CA ASN A 552 27.87 7.22 -9.21
C ASN A 552 26.61 6.45 -9.60
N ASP A 553 25.47 7.10 -9.45
CA ASP A 553 24.17 6.46 -9.48
C ASP A 553 23.47 6.68 -10.82
N ALA A 554 22.55 5.77 -11.16
CA ALA A 554 21.69 5.90 -12.32
C ALA A 554 20.21 5.82 -11.91
N LEU A 555 19.54 6.96 -11.90
CA LEU A 555 18.15 7.15 -11.50
C LEU A 555 17.27 7.27 -12.74
N TYR A 556 16.23 6.42 -12.81
CA TYR A 556 15.26 6.40 -13.90
C TYR A 556 13.84 6.53 -13.34
N GLY A 557 13.24 7.69 -13.60
CA GLY A 557 11.86 8.05 -13.35
C GLY A 557 10.85 7.29 -14.21
N GLY A 558 9.58 7.64 -14.02
CA GLY A 558 8.40 7.03 -14.60
C GLY A 558 7.70 7.95 -15.59
N THR A 559 6.37 7.96 -15.57
CA THR A 559 5.56 8.81 -16.47
C THR A 559 4.75 9.87 -15.69
N HIS A 560 5.16 10.16 -14.47
CA HIS A 560 4.50 11.05 -13.53
C HIS A 560 5.54 12.00 -12.94
N ASP A 561 5.08 13.08 -12.29
CA ASP A 561 5.94 14.14 -11.76
C ASP A 561 6.88 13.63 -10.63
N ASP A 562 8.07 13.22 -11.02
CA ASP A 562 9.06 12.61 -10.15
C ASP A 562 10.01 13.67 -9.55
N VAL A 563 10.59 13.35 -8.41
CA VAL A 563 11.68 14.13 -7.81
C VAL A 563 12.90 13.23 -7.73
N MET A 564 14.03 13.67 -8.24
CA MET A 564 15.26 12.89 -8.28
C MET A 564 16.42 13.68 -7.70
N GLU A 565 17.18 13.07 -6.80
CA GLU A 565 18.41 13.61 -6.22
C GLU A 565 19.51 12.55 -6.35
N GLY A 566 20.55 12.84 -7.14
CA GLY A 566 21.70 11.95 -7.27
C GLY A 566 22.47 11.85 -5.95
N GLY A 567 22.84 13.02 -5.41
CA GLY A 567 23.63 13.14 -4.20
C GLY A 567 25.11 13.31 -4.55
N ALA A 568 26.01 12.86 -3.67
CA ALA A 568 27.46 13.02 -3.85
C ALA A 568 28.04 12.00 -4.83
N GLY A 569 28.43 12.45 -6.01
CA GLY A 569 28.85 11.52 -7.05
C GLY A 569 29.03 12.12 -8.42
N ASN A 570 28.83 11.29 -9.44
CA ASN A 570 28.64 11.78 -10.81
C ASN A 570 27.48 10.97 -11.37
N ASP A 571 26.29 11.52 -11.22
CA ASP A 571 25.08 10.75 -11.35
C ASP A 571 24.42 10.95 -12.72
N ARG A 572 23.63 9.96 -13.11
CA ARG A 572 22.77 10.01 -14.29
C ARG A 572 21.32 10.03 -13.82
N LEU A 573 20.58 11.08 -14.19
CA LEU A 573 19.17 11.23 -13.85
C LEU A 573 18.34 11.29 -15.14
N GLU A 574 17.26 10.51 -15.21
CA GLU A 574 16.37 10.42 -16.38
C GLU A 574 14.92 10.38 -15.91
N GLY A 575 14.21 11.52 -16.01
CA GLY A 575 12.82 11.65 -15.53
C GLY A 575 11.77 11.00 -16.42
N ALA A 576 12.05 10.99 -17.73
CA ALA A 576 11.16 10.53 -18.78
C ALA A 576 9.98 11.49 -19.04
N ALA A 577 8.74 11.14 -18.66
CA ALA A 577 7.59 12.00 -18.95
C ALA A 577 6.94 12.47 -17.65
N GLY A 578 6.54 13.74 -17.59
CA GLY A 578 6.02 14.31 -16.35
C GLY A 578 6.53 15.74 -16.19
N ASN A 579 6.20 16.38 -15.06
CA ASN A 579 6.89 17.58 -14.61
C ASN A 579 7.89 17.15 -13.54
N ASP A 580 9.06 16.72 -13.98
CA ASP A 580 10.09 16.16 -13.13
C ASP A 580 10.92 17.26 -12.46
N THR A 581 11.40 16.97 -11.25
CA THR A 581 12.25 17.87 -10.48
C THR A 581 13.58 17.19 -10.18
N TYR A 582 14.65 17.71 -10.76
CA TYR A 582 16.02 17.28 -10.52
C TYR A 582 16.63 18.17 -9.43
N VAL A 583 16.92 17.62 -8.27
CA VAL A 583 17.52 18.34 -7.14
C VAL A 583 19.04 18.22 -7.21
N PHE A 584 19.73 19.35 -7.10
CA PHE A 584 21.20 19.40 -7.09
C PHE A 584 21.71 20.38 -6.02
N ASN A 585 22.61 19.89 -5.17
CA ASN A 585 23.15 20.56 -4.00
C ASN A 585 24.67 20.77 -4.13
N GLN A 586 25.22 21.65 -3.29
CA GLN A 586 26.67 21.84 -3.25
C GLN A 586 27.37 20.59 -2.70
N GLY A 587 28.37 20.09 -3.44
CA GLY A 587 29.09 18.85 -3.12
C GLY A 587 28.59 17.60 -3.84
N ASP A 588 27.54 17.73 -4.67
CA ASP A 588 26.96 16.62 -5.42
C ASP A 588 27.87 16.13 -6.57
N GLY A 589 28.87 16.92 -6.96
CA GLY A 589 29.83 16.53 -7.99
C GLY A 589 29.33 16.82 -9.40
N ALA A 590 29.46 15.89 -10.35
CA ALA A 590 29.23 16.18 -11.77
C ALA A 590 28.14 15.32 -12.42
N ASP A 591 26.91 15.82 -12.37
CA ASP A 591 25.71 15.07 -12.77
C ASP A 591 25.30 15.35 -14.22
N THR A 592 24.60 14.39 -14.80
CA THR A 592 24.04 14.48 -16.15
C THR A 592 22.55 14.14 -16.15
N ILE A 593 21.73 15.06 -16.65
CA ILE A 593 20.27 14.94 -16.74
C ILE A 593 19.86 14.63 -18.18
N TYR A 594 18.97 13.64 -18.34
CA TYR A 594 18.39 13.19 -19.59
C TYR A 594 16.89 13.37 -19.55
N ASP A 595 16.42 14.46 -20.16
CA ASP A 595 15.05 14.93 -19.98
C ASP A 595 14.22 14.74 -21.25
N TYR A 596 14.01 13.48 -21.67
CA TYR A 596 13.32 13.19 -22.93
C TYR A 596 11.80 13.11 -22.75
N ASP A 597 11.11 14.25 -22.83
CA ASP A 597 9.65 14.34 -22.77
C ASP A 597 9.01 14.81 -24.09
N TYR A 598 8.10 14.00 -24.63
CA TYR A 598 7.34 14.33 -25.84
C TYR A 598 6.01 15.06 -25.52
N THR A 599 5.66 15.21 -24.25
CA THR A 599 4.39 15.72 -23.77
C THR A 599 4.41 17.25 -23.73
N ALA A 600 3.72 17.87 -24.69
CA ALA A 600 3.71 19.32 -24.78
C ALA A 600 3.08 19.99 -23.55
N GLY A 601 3.79 20.96 -22.97
CA GLY A 601 3.32 21.79 -21.86
C GLY A 601 3.73 21.31 -20.47
N ASN A 602 4.46 20.19 -20.38
CA ASN A 602 5.18 19.82 -19.17
C ASN A 602 6.34 20.81 -18.92
N VAL A 603 6.72 20.93 -17.65
CA VAL A 603 7.71 21.89 -17.15
C VAL A 603 8.63 21.17 -16.17
N ASP A 604 9.73 20.68 -16.70
CA ASP A 604 10.78 20.04 -15.93
C ASP A 604 11.66 21.10 -15.24
N THR A 605 12.09 20.79 -14.02
CA THR A 605 12.77 21.74 -13.14
C THR A 605 14.10 21.20 -12.62
N LEU A 606 15.19 21.91 -12.91
CA LEU A 606 16.44 21.79 -12.14
C LEU A 606 16.34 22.69 -10.90
N GLN A 607 16.28 22.09 -9.72
CA GLN A 607 16.20 22.77 -8.44
C GLN A 607 17.57 22.79 -7.75
N LEU A 608 18.14 23.99 -7.60
CA LEU A 608 19.46 24.21 -7.01
C LEU A 608 19.34 24.59 -5.53
N GLY A 609 20.03 23.85 -4.68
CA GLY A 609 20.09 24.08 -3.23
C GLY A 609 20.89 25.32 -2.82
N ALA A 610 20.86 25.63 -1.52
CA ALA A 610 21.58 26.77 -0.95
C ALA A 610 23.08 26.77 -1.28
N GLY A 611 23.60 27.96 -1.62
CA GLY A 611 25.02 28.17 -1.95
C GLY A 611 25.33 28.15 -3.45
N LEU A 612 24.45 27.56 -4.27
CA LEU A 612 24.54 27.61 -5.73
C LEU A 612 23.77 28.83 -6.24
N LEU A 613 24.43 29.99 -6.35
CA LEU A 613 23.77 31.26 -6.66
C LEU A 613 23.74 31.56 -8.17
N ALA A 614 22.64 32.13 -8.65
CA ALA A 614 22.46 32.52 -10.06
C ALA A 614 23.56 33.46 -10.59
N GLY A 615 24.12 34.32 -9.74
CA GLY A 615 25.22 35.23 -10.10
C GLY A 615 26.58 34.54 -10.25
N ASP A 616 26.77 33.37 -9.64
CA ASP A 616 28.03 32.64 -9.63
C ASP A 616 28.04 31.51 -10.69
N THR A 617 26.86 31.08 -11.14
CA THR A 617 26.67 30.03 -12.16
C THR A 617 27.43 30.34 -13.44
N GLN A 618 28.39 29.49 -13.78
CA GLN A 618 29.05 29.52 -15.09
C GLN A 618 28.29 28.61 -16.06
N ILE A 619 27.77 29.20 -17.13
CA ILE A 619 27.06 28.49 -18.19
C ILE A 619 28.00 28.27 -19.38
N SER A 620 27.99 27.07 -19.93
CA SER A 620 28.74 26.73 -21.15
C SER A 620 27.97 25.74 -22.02
N LEU A 621 28.27 25.77 -23.31
CA LEU A 621 27.80 24.81 -24.30
C LEU A 621 28.92 23.86 -24.67
N VAL A 622 28.64 22.56 -24.63
CA VAL A 622 29.58 21.52 -25.07
C VAL A 622 28.86 20.61 -26.05
N GLY A 623 29.03 20.86 -27.35
CA GLY A 623 28.17 20.24 -28.37
C GLY A 623 26.73 20.76 -28.22
N ASP A 624 25.77 19.83 -28.07
CA ASP A 624 24.35 20.15 -27.83
C ASP A 624 23.96 20.15 -26.35
N ASP A 625 24.92 19.91 -25.45
CA ASP A 625 24.69 19.88 -24.00
C ASP A 625 24.80 21.30 -23.40
N LEU A 626 23.90 21.60 -22.47
CA LEU A 626 23.97 22.79 -21.62
C LEU A 626 24.61 22.41 -20.28
N LYS A 627 25.77 23.00 -19.97
CA LYS A 627 26.49 22.76 -18.72
C LYS A 627 26.47 23.97 -17.80
N LEU A 628 26.02 23.77 -16.56
CA LEU A 628 26.12 24.71 -15.44
C LEU A 628 27.23 24.25 -14.49
N SER A 629 28.06 25.17 -13.97
CA SER A 629 29.16 24.81 -13.06
C SER A 629 29.45 25.82 -11.97
N TRP A 630 29.90 25.29 -10.83
CA TRP A 630 30.24 26.01 -9.59
C TRP A 630 31.57 25.51 -8.99
N GLY A 631 32.60 25.36 -9.84
CA GLY A 631 33.91 24.85 -9.43
C GLY A 631 34.08 23.38 -9.77
N THR A 632 34.10 22.51 -8.77
CA THR A 632 34.12 21.05 -8.99
C THR A 632 32.74 20.48 -9.29
N ASP A 633 31.69 21.19 -8.87
CA ASP A 633 30.32 20.76 -9.02
C ASP A 633 29.74 21.26 -10.36
N SER A 634 29.00 20.42 -11.06
CA SER A 634 28.37 20.78 -12.32
C SER A 634 27.17 19.92 -12.67
N VAL A 635 26.20 20.50 -13.36
CA VAL A 635 25.07 19.78 -13.97
C VAL A 635 25.17 19.92 -15.48
N THR A 636 25.06 18.81 -16.19
CA THR A 636 24.98 18.76 -17.66
C THR A 636 23.59 18.35 -18.08
N LEU A 637 22.86 19.25 -18.74
CA LEU A 637 21.58 18.98 -19.37
C LEU A 637 21.84 18.44 -20.77
N HIS A 638 21.64 17.14 -20.96
CA HIS A 638 22.06 16.45 -22.16
C HIS A 638 21.17 16.76 -23.36
N ASN A 639 21.78 17.02 -24.52
CA ASN A 639 21.08 17.31 -25.78
C ASN A 639 20.05 18.45 -25.70
N TYR A 640 20.24 19.39 -24.76
CA TYR A 640 19.34 20.52 -24.53
C TYR A 640 19.03 21.29 -25.82
N PHE A 641 20.01 21.43 -26.74
CA PHE A 641 19.81 22.12 -28.02
C PHE A 641 19.44 21.22 -29.20
N SER A 642 19.24 19.93 -28.98
CA SER A 642 18.92 18.99 -30.06
C SER A 642 17.43 18.95 -30.40
N SER A 643 16.55 19.21 -29.44
CA SER A 643 15.09 19.13 -29.60
C SER A 643 14.39 19.83 -28.45
N THR A 644 13.16 20.31 -28.68
CA THR A 644 12.28 20.78 -27.60
C THR A 644 11.86 19.67 -26.64
N TYR A 645 12.10 18.41 -27.00
CA TYR A 645 11.83 17.26 -26.13
C TYR A 645 12.94 16.96 -25.12
N ASN A 646 14.07 17.67 -25.14
CA ASN A 646 15.21 17.44 -24.24
C ASN A 646 15.42 18.59 -23.24
N LEU A 647 14.41 19.46 -23.09
CA LEU A 647 14.55 20.72 -22.38
C LEU A 647 14.15 20.51 -20.93
N VAL A 648 15.02 20.91 -20.00
CA VAL A 648 14.59 21.28 -18.66
C VAL A 648 14.10 22.73 -18.73
N GLU A 649 12.80 22.97 -18.69
CA GLU A 649 12.19 24.29 -18.93
C GLU A 649 12.61 25.35 -17.90
N LYS A 650 12.92 24.92 -16.67
CA LYS A 650 13.10 25.81 -15.53
C LYS A 650 14.31 25.45 -14.69
N ILE A 651 15.08 26.47 -14.33
CA ILE A 651 16.13 26.39 -13.30
C ILE A 651 15.70 27.25 -12.13
N SER A 652 15.56 26.64 -10.95
CA SER A 652 15.10 27.31 -9.73
C SER A 652 16.22 27.36 -8.70
N PHE A 653 16.49 28.56 -8.18
CA PHE A 653 17.52 28.79 -7.16
C PHE A 653 16.88 28.91 -5.76
N ALA A 654 17.63 28.54 -4.72
CA ALA A 654 17.18 28.61 -3.33
C ALA A 654 16.74 30.01 -2.85
N ASP A 655 17.21 31.09 -3.49
CA ASP A 655 16.81 32.47 -3.18
C ASP A 655 15.48 32.90 -3.84
N GLY A 656 14.86 31.99 -4.60
CA GLY A 656 13.62 32.24 -5.35
C GLY A 656 13.84 32.81 -6.74
N THR A 657 15.08 33.07 -7.17
CA THR A 657 15.40 33.39 -8.56
C THR A 657 15.05 32.18 -9.44
N THR A 658 14.47 32.43 -10.60
CA THR A 658 14.20 31.40 -11.61
C THR A 658 14.72 31.82 -12.96
N TRP A 659 15.31 30.89 -13.70
CA TRP A 659 15.59 31.06 -15.12
C TRP A 659 14.65 30.16 -15.91
N GLY A 660 13.86 30.75 -16.81
CA GLY A 660 13.17 29.98 -17.85
C GLY A 660 14.05 29.86 -19.11
N ILE A 661 13.54 29.17 -20.12
CA ILE A 661 14.25 28.95 -21.39
C ILE A 661 14.74 30.27 -22.01
N THR A 662 13.94 31.35 -21.97
CA THR A 662 14.35 32.67 -22.48
C THR A 662 15.54 33.26 -21.71
N ASP A 663 15.55 33.13 -20.38
CA ASP A 663 16.67 33.61 -19.55
C ASP A 663 17.93 32.80 -19.84
N ILE A 664 17.79 31.48 -19.99
CA ILE A 664 18.88 30.56 -20.32
C ILE A 664 19.46 30.93 -21.69
N ALA A 665 18.62 30.99 -22.74
CA ALA A 665 19.03 31.32 -24.10
C ALA A 665 19.75 32.69 -24.17
N SER A 666 19.26 33.70 -23.45
CA SER A 666 19.88 35.04 -23.43
C SER A 666 21.31 35.07 -22.85
N LYS A 667 21.65 34.10 -22.01
CA LYS A 667 22.96 33.98 -21.33
C LYS A 667 23.98 33.21 -22.16
N MET A 668 23.59 32.72 -23.34
CA MET A 668 24.35 31.73 -24.09
C MET A 668 24.81 32.27 -25.46
N MET A 669 25.89 31.69 -25.96
CA MET A 669 26.40 31.89 -27.31
C MET A 669 26.86 30.52 -27.81
N ARG A 670 26.17 29.98 -28.81
CA ARG A 670 26.52 28.71 -29.45
C ARG A 670 27.65 28.97 -30.43
N ASN A 671 28.83 28.44 -30.15
CA ASN A 671 29.98 28.55 -31.04
C ASN A 671 30.14 27.25 -31.83
N GLY A 672 30.42 27.38 -33.12
CA GLY A 672 30.94 26.32 -33.98
C GLY A 672 32.42 26.04 -33.69
N SER A 673 33.12 25.61 -34.72
CA SER A 673 34.52 25.21 -34.70
C SER A 673 35.31 26.00 -35.76
N GLU A 674 36.57 25.64 -35.96
CA GLU A 674 37.40 26.24 -37.03
C GLU A 674 37.24 25.48 -38.38
N GLY A 675 36.19 24.67 -38.52
CA GLY A 675 35.84 23.99 -39.76
C GLY A 675 34.32 24.01 -39.99
N ALA A 676 33.89 23.53 -41.15
CA ALA A 676 32.49 23.60 -41.57
C ALA A 676 31.50 22.92 -40.61
N ASP A 677 30.55 23.69 -40.09
CA ASP A 677 29.54 23.29 -39.12
C ASP A 677 28.10 23.46 -39.63
N PHE A 678 27.17 22.73 -39.01
CA PHE A 678 25.72 22.86 -39.23
C PHE A 678 25.05 23.08 -37.87
N LEU A 679 24.58 24.30 -37.62
CA LEU A 679 24.03 24.72 -36.34
C LEU A 679 22.59 25.25 -36.52
N VAL A 680 21.67 24.69 -35.74
CA VAL A 680 20.25 25.10 -35.69
C VAL A 680 19.89 25.55 -34.28
N GLY A 681 19.36 26.77 -34.14
CA GLY A 681 18.86 27.33 -32.90
C GLY A 681 17.57 26.67 -32.43
N LEU A 682 17.15 27.02 -31.22
CA LEU A 682 15.86 26.57 -30.69
C LEU A 682 14.75 27.32 -31.41
N SER A 683 13.85 26.58 -32.07
CA SER A 683 12.90 27.17 -33.03
C SER A 683 11.99 28.25 -32.45
N ASP A 684 11.68 28.28 -31.15
CA ASP A 684 10.75 29.25 -30.56
C ASP A 684 11.41 30.24 -29.59
N TYR A 685 12.74 30.31 -29.57
CA TYR A 685 13.52 31.16 -28.65
C TYR A 685 14.55 31.99 -29.40
N ALA A 686 14.95 33.14 -28.82
CA ALA A 686 16.01 33.97 -29.38
C ALA A 686 17.38 33.31 -29.19
N ASN A 687 18.13 33.17 -30.28
CA ASN A 687 19.40 32.45 -30.34
C ASN A 687 20.56 33.40 -30.62
N ARG A 688 21.75 32.99 -30.18
CA ARG A 688 23.02 33.66 -30.51
C ARG A 688 24.00 32.60 -30.98
N ILE A 689 24.27 32.56 -32.28
CA ILE A 689 25.07 31.52 -32.93
C ILE A 689 26.26 32.17 -33.62
N ASN A 690 27.43 31.56 -33.48
CA ASN A 690 28.70 32.02 -34.05
C ASN A 690 29.40 30.82 -34.72
N GLY A 691 29.57 30.85 -36.04
CA GLY A 691 30.19 29.77 -36.82
C GLY A 691 31.69 29.63 -36.56
N LEU A 692 32.35 30.76 -36.27
CA LEU A 692 33.81 30.93 -36.12
C LEU A 692 34.57 30.85 -37.44
N GLY A 693 34.97 29.67 -37.90
CA GLY A 693 35.75 29.55 -39.13
C GLY A 693 35.40 28.28 -39.87
N GLY A 694 35.45 28.28 -41.20
CA GLY A 694 34.89 27.19 -42.00
C GLY A 694 33.77 27.69 -42.89
N ASN A 695 33.11 26.78 -43.60
CA ASN A 695 31.95 27.16 -44.40
C ASN A 695 30.72 26.60 -43.70
N ASP A 696 30.03 27.45 -42.96
CA ASP A 696 29.03 27.08 -41.97
C ASP A 696 27.61 27.24 -42.49
N ALA A 697 26.69 26.47 -41.91
CA ALA A 697 25.26 26.60 -42.13
C ALA A 697 24.55 26.87 -40.80
N LEU A 698 24.11 28.11 -40.60
CA LEU A 698 23.52 28.58 -39.34
C LEU A 698 22.03 28.90 -39.54
N TYR A 699 21.18 28.40 -38.64
CA TYR A 699 19.74 28.66 -38.66
C TYR A 699 19.25 29.14 -37.29
N GLY A 700 18.57 30.28 -37.24
CA GLY A 700 18.07 30.93 -36.03
C GLY A 700 16.83 30.25 -35.46
N GLY A 701 15.66 30.46 -36.07
CA GLY A 701 14.39 30.01 -35.49
C GLY A 701 13.23 30.96 -35.82
N ASN A 702 12.32 31.14 -34.87
CA ASN A 702 11.10 31.95 -35.00
C ASN A 702 11.11 33.22 -34.12
N GLN A 703 12.23 33.53 -33.46
CA GLN A 703 12.38 34.73 -32.62
C GLN A 703 13.57 35.56 -33.10
N ASP A 704 13.71 36.78 -32.57
CA ASP A 704 14.83 37.67 -32.89
C ASP A 704 16.20 37.01 -32.57
N ASP A 705 16.89 36.54 -33.61
CA ASP A 705 18.13 35.79 -33.54
C ASP A 705 19.36 36.65 -33.89
N VAL A 706 20.54 36.25 -33.41
CA VAL A 706 21.82 36.84 -33.80
C VAL A 706 22.73 35.74 -34.33
N LEU A 707 23.02 35.79 -35.63
CA LEU A 707 23.84 34.81 -36.34
C LEU A 707 25.12 35.48 -36.87
N ASP A 708 26.28 34.92 -36.54
CA ASP A 708 27.60 35.37 -37.01
C ASP A 708 28.28 34.19 -37.72
N GLY A 709 28.54 34.29 -39.02
CA GLY A 709 29.17 33.23 -39.82
C GLY A 709 30.63 33.05 -39.45
N GLY A 710 31.40 34.15 -39.47
CA GLY A 710 32.80 34.16 -39.07
C GLY A 710 33.73 34.20 -40.28
N GLU A 711 34.72 33.32 -40.37
CA GLU A 711 35.61 33.22 -41.55
C GLU A 711 35.20 32.07 -42.47
N GLY A 712 34.94 32.33 -43.75
CA GLY A 712 34.69 31.33 -44.79
C GLY A 712 33.44 31.66 -45.59
N ASP A 713 33.01 30.78 -46.50
CA ASP A 713 31.80 31.03 -47.30
C ASP A 713 30.58 30.40 -46.60
N ASP A 714 29.82 31.22 -45.87
CA ASP A 714 28.78 30.77 -44.94
C ASP A 714 27.35 30.88 -45.51
N THR A 715 26.41 30.16 -44.90
CA THR A 715 24.97 30.22 -45.18
C THR A 715 24.20 30.46 -43.90
N LEU A 716 23.58 31.63 -43.76
CA LEU A 716 22.82 32.04 -42.57
C LEU A 716 21.34 32.19 -42.92
N GLY A 717 20.47 31.56 -42.13
CA GLY A 717 19.02 31.70 -42.20
C GLY A 717 18.44 32.16 -40.86
N GLY A 718 17.91 33.39 -40.79
CA GLY A 718 17.28 33.94 -39.57
C GLY A 718 16.02 33.17 -39.20
N GLY A 719 15.03 33.18 -40.11
CA GLY A 719 13.81 32.41 -39.99
C GLY A 719 12.59 33.32 -39.83
N SER A 720 11.96 33.36 -38.67
CA SER A 720 11.00 34.42 -38.33
C SER A 720 11.54 35.21 -37.15
N GLY A 721 11.24 36.50 -37.04
CA GLY A 721 11.82 37.35 -36.00
C GLY A 721 12.45 38.59 -36.62
N ASN A 722 12.95 39.50 -35.80
CA ASN A 722 13.82 40.58 -36.28
C ASN A 722 15.27 40.13 -36.07
N ASP A 723 15.85 39.53 -37.09
CA ASP A 723 17.11 38.83 -36.97
C ASP A 723 18.30 39.74 -37.27
N THR A 724 19.45 39.45 -36.70
CA THR A 724 20.73 40.10 -37.03
C THR A 724 21.67 39.08 -37.62
N LEU A 725 21.97 39.22 -38.92
CA LEU A 725 22.84 38.31 -39.67
C LEU A 725 24.16 39.02 -40.01
N ILE A 726 25.26 38.46 -39.53
CA ILE A 726 26.63 38.89 -39.81
C ILE A 726 27.28 37.76 -40.61
N GLY A 727 27.56 37.98 -41.91
CA GLY A 727 28.26 36.97 -42.72
C GLY A 727 29.67 36.73 -42.20
N GLY A 728 30.42 37.81 -42.03
CA GLY A 728 31.82 37.74 -41.65
C GLY A 728 32.70 37.76 -42.90
N ALA A 729 33.89 37.18 -42.85
CA ALA A 729 34.86 37.23 -43.94
C ALA A 729 34.72 36.03 -44.90
N GLY A 730 34.24 36.27 -46.12
CA GLY A 730 34.20 35.29 -47.19
C GLY A 730 33.24 35.68 -48.30
N ASN A 731 32.42 34.77 -48.79
CA ASN A 731 31.34 35.12 -49.73
C ASN A 731 30.08 34.41 -49.24
N ASP A 732 29.30 35.13 -48.45
CA ASP A 732 28.26 34.51 -47.65
C ASP A 732 26.89 34.58 -48.32
N THR A 733 25.99 33.72 -47.90
CA THR A 733 24.58 33.75 -48.29
C THR A 733 23.72 33.99 -47.06
N LEU A 734 23.01 35.11 -47.02
CA LEU A 734 22.21 35.53 -45.88
C LEU A 734 20.73 35.59 -46.28
N ASP A 735 19.86 34.98 -45.48
CA ASP A 735 18.41 34.95 -45.65
C ASP A 735 17.78 35.28 -44.29
N GLY A 736 17.28 36.50 -44.11
CA GLY A 736 16.66 36.96 -42.86
C GLY A 736 15.33 36.25 -42.61
N GLY A 737 14.48 36.18 -43.64
CA GLY A 737 13.23 35.45 -43.57
C GLY A 737 12.05 36.38 -43.29
N TYR A 738 11.30 36.16 -42.21
CA TYR A 738 10.14 36.98 -41.87
C TYR A 738 10.42 37.93 -40.71
N GLY A 739 10.32 39.23 -40.95
CA GLY A 739 10.39 40.26 -39.91
C GLY A 739 11.31 41.40 -40.33
N ASN A 740 11.68 42.28 -39.41
CA ASN A 740 12.56 43.40 -39.77
C ASN A 740 14.01 43.01 -39.53
N ASP A 741 14.67 42.52 -40.56
CA ASP A 741 15.98 41.91 -40.40
C ASP A 741 17.12 42.92 -40.58
N THR A 742 18.25 42.65 -39.93
CA THR A 742 19.46 43.48 -40.00
C THR A 742 20.62 42.66 -40.52
N TYR A 743 21.07 42.99 -41.72
CA TYR A 743 22.27 42.40 -42.33
C TYR A 743 23.46 43.31 -42.05
N VAL A 744 24.48 42.80 -41.39
CA VAL A 744 25.68 43.56 -41.03
C VAL A 744 26.78 43.26 -42.03
N PHE A 745 27.27 44.29 -42.72
CA PHE A 745 28.36 44.18 -43.70
C PHE A 745 29.49 45.14 -43.37
N ASN A 746 30.69 44.61 -43.14
CA ASN A 746 31.90 45.33 -42.76
C ASN A 746 32.97 45.31 -43.86
N GLN A 747 34.00 46.13 -43.67
CA GLN A 747 35.15 46.11 -44.55
C GLN A 747 35.97 44.82 -44.32
N GLY A 748 36.03 43.96 -45.33
CA GLY A 748 36.75 42.69 -45.25
C GLY A 748 35.83 41.48 -45.44
N ASP A 749 34.53 41.71 -45.41
CA ASP A 749 33.52 40.65 -45.42
C ASP A 749 33.43 39.90 -46.76
N GLY A 750 33.84 40.56 -47.85
CA GLY A 750 34.00 39.92 -49.15
C GLY A 750 32.81 40.15 -50.08
N GLN A 751 32.23 39.11 -50.68
CA GLN A 751 31.11 39.25 -51.63
C GLN A 751 29.88 38.46 -51.20
N ASP A 752 29.02 39.11 -50.41
CA ASP A 752 27.86 38.44 -49.84
C ASP A 752 26.62 38.59 -50.72
N THR A 753 25.74 37.61 -50.61
CA THR A 753 24.45 37.55 -51.28
C THR A 753 23.35 37.54 -50.22
N ILE A 754 22.57 38.62 -50.18
CA ILE A 754 21.36 38.69 -49.36
C ILE A 754 20.16 38.24 -50.21
N ASN A 755 19.46 37.21 -49.76
CA ASN A 755 18.27 36.66 -50.41
C ASN A 755 17.05 36.88 -49.53
N ASP A 756 16.64 38.14 -49.40
CA ASP A 756 15.48 38.51 -48.60
C ASP A 756 14.20 38.52 -49.45
N LEU A 757 13.22 37.69 -49.10
CA LEU A 757 12.04 37.43 -49.94
C LEU A 757 10.73 37.53 -49.15
N ASP A 758 10.26 38.77 -48.96
CA ASP A 758 8.97 39.00 -48.30
C ASP A 758 7.77 38.81 -49.21
N TYR A 759 6.71 38.27 -48.62
CA TYR A 759 5.39 38.25 -49.26
C TYR A 759 4.74 39.64 -49.17
N TRP A 760 4.25 40.16 -50.30
CA TRP A 760 3.68 41.53 -50.47
C TRP A 760 2.51 41.95 -49.54
N TRP A 761 2.08 41.11 -48.60
CA TRP A 761 1.07 41.40 -47.57
C TRP A 761 1.61 41.45 -46.14
N TRP A 762 2.88 41.12 -45.91
CA TRP A 762 3.64 41.54 -44.74
C TRP A 762 4.38 42.85 -45.10
N GLN A 763 4.44 43.79 -44.16
CA GLN A 763 5.23 45.02 -44.32
C GLN A 763 6.31 44.98 -43.24
N ASP A 764 7.39 44.32 -43.58
CA ASP A 764 8.70 44.30 -42.95
C ASP A 764 9.56 45.44 -43.50
N THR A 765 10.64 45.74 -42.80
CA THR A 765 11.61 46.76 -43.16
C THR A 765 13.00 46.27 -42.77
N ASP A 766 13.70 45.78 -43.77
CA ASP A 766 15.04 45.24 -43.58
C ASP A 766 16.10 46.32 -43.70
N THR A 767 17.17 46.11 -42.95
CA THR A 767 18.26 47.06 -42.79
C THR A 767 19.57 46.41 -43.18
N LEU A 768 20.18 46.90 -44.26
CA LEU A 768 21.60 46.67 -44.50
C LEU A 768 22.41 47.68 -43.68
N GLN A 769 23.06 47.19 -42.63
CA GLN A 769 23.92 47.96 -41.75
C GLN A 769 25.38 47.88 -42.22
N LEU A 770 25.91 49.01 -42.72
CA LEU A 770 27.30 49.11 -43.14
C LEU A 770 28.22 49.47 -41.96
N GLY A 771 29.28 48.68 -41.78
CA GLY A 771 30.31 48.85 -40.76
C GLY A 771 31.17 50.11 -40.92
N ALA A 772 31.94 50.42 -39.88
CA ALA A 772 32.79 51.61 -39.86
C ALA A 772 33.88 51.55 -40.94
N GLY A 773 33.87 52.51 -41.88
CA GLY A 773 34.86 52.62 -42.96
C GLY A 773 34.26 52.49 -44.37
N LEU A 774 33.05 51.97 -44.48
CA LEU A 774 32.28 51.96 -45.74
C LEU A 774 31.46 53.26 -45.83
N LEU A 775 31.85 54.15 -46.74
CA LEU A 775 31.15 55.42 -46.96
C LEU A 775 30.17 55.29 -48.13
N VAL A 776 29.11 56.10 -48.15
CA VAL A 776 28.15 56.18 -49.26
C VAL A 776 28.84 56.44 -50.63
N GLY A 777 30.04 57.02 -50.63
CA GLY A 777 30.85 57.24 -51.83
C GLY A 777 31.54 55.99 -52.40
N ASP A 778 31.59 54.90 -51.63
CA ASP A 778 32.23 53.63 -52.01
C ASP A 778 31.22 52.67 -52.69
N THR A 779 29.92 52.98 -52.63
CA THR A 779 28.85 52.21 -53.25
C THR A 779 28.73 52.52 -54.74
N GLN A 780 28.79 51.48 -55.59
CA GLN A 780 28.40 51.57 -57.00
C GLN A 780 27.14 50.74 -57.20
N VAL A 781 26.06 51.37 -57.68
CA VAL A 781 24.76 50.73 -57.96
C VAL A 781 24.65 50.36 -59.43
#